data_AF-A0A5J4NZ93-F1
#
_entry.id   AF-A0A5J4NZ93-F1
#
_cell.length_a   1.000
_cell.length_b   1.000
_cell.length_c   1.000
_cell.angle_alpha   90.00
_cell.angle_beta   90.00
_cell.angle_gamma   90.00
#
_symmetry.space_group_name_H-M   'P 1'
#
loop_
_entity.id
_entity.type
_entity.pdbx_description
1 polymer ?
#
loop_
_entity_poly.entity_id
_entity_poly.type
_entity_poly.pdbx_seq_one_letter_code
_entity_poly.pdbx_strand_id
1 'polypeptide(L)'
;MLDISGACSDLFAVKDENEITLLKKASNVTCNIFTKGLREEIMDTIDYDRKMKHSKLSGSCQGALKKANLLNGLDPDSLEMCYDPIIQSGGRFNLKFSIESDDQNLHFGVIICALGVRYQSYCSNVIRTLLVNPTEEQSAVYAYLHDLLDWAIAEIKSGLKVADFCQSIIKKVESERPDLSENLVRSFGFVTGIEFRDSHQLLTTKSTGTFRQGMTLNFNMGFQNLSNPKAENSKDKQYALWLGDVIGVGLGEDGLNAVYTLAAKRRPKSVSLYIREDDDDEATGAVHEEDDDQKATSQMGKTGAAVNGLEKVGRGEKRALANGNAQALLGRGHRRAIIEQKTRNELTSEDKRISRRRELFDILVKSSTDRLSGLKTDTGPDQKMKSSVAYKGAGQMPKEDDIRRLRLFVDKKYETIILPIFGLPTPFHISALKNVSTSIEADYTYLRINFHHPGALVGVKDVSGFQNPEATYVKEMTYRASNLRRHGEATIPATNLNNTYRIIKEVLKRFRSREAEERERANLVEQDQLIVDHAKGAFRLKDLYIRPNIAAKRITGTLETHSNGFRFTSIRGDQVDILYNNIKHAFYQPCDGEMIILLHFHLKNAIMYGKKKQQDVQFYTEVGELTTDLSKAHSRMQDRDDLEAEQREREMRDQIKAAFRSFVDKTEALARRYNLEFETPFRDLGFYGCPHRSTVFLMPTSSAVISVTELPPFVITLEEVEFVMLERVSLSIRTFDMVFVFKDYNKKPAMVNSIPSTSLELVKEWLM
;
A
#
# COMPACT_ATOMS: atom_id res chain seq x y z
N MET A 1 5.17 5.47 -15.96
CA MET A 1 5.79 6.54 -15.15
C MET A 1 7.05 6.97 -15.88
N LEU A 2 7.30 8.26 -15.99
CA LEU A 2 8.59 8.80 -16.37
C LEU A 2 9.32 9.19 -15.09
N ASP A 3 10.64 9.00 -15.02
CA ASP A 3 11.45 9.60 -13.96
C ASP A 3 11.73 11.07 -14.31
N ILE A 4 11.52 11.96 -13.36
CA ILE A 4 11.75 13.41 -13.49
C ILE A 4 12.80 13.91 -12.47
N SER A 5 13.45 13.02 -11.73
CA SER A 5 14.38 13.37 -10.64
C SER A 5 15.53 14.27 -11.14
N GLY A 6 16.08 14.00 -12.32
CA GLY A 6 17.08 14.86 -12.96
C GLY A 6 16.56 16.26 -13.35
N ALA A 7 15.30 16.38 -13.75
CA ALA A 7 14.70 17.69 -14.06
C ALA A 7 14.43 18.51 -12.80
N CYS A 8 14.04 17.86 -11.69
CA CYS A 8 13.94 18.49 -10.38
C CYS A 8 15.32 18.93 -9.86
N SER A 9 16.35 18.09 -10.01
CA SER A 9 17.75 18.44 -9.71
C SER A 9 18.20 19.68 -10.49
N ASP A 10 18.00 19.72 -11.81
CA ASP A 10 18.38 20.87 -12.63
C ASP A 10 17.64 22.17 -12.28
N LEU A 11 16.41 22.07 -11.77
CA LEU A 11 15.63 23.18 -11.23
C LEU A 11 16.21 23.67 -9.88
N PHE A 12 16.47 22.75 -8.94
CA PHE A 12 16.95 23.07 -7.59
C PHE A 12 18.46 23.38 -7.50
N ALA A 13 19.22 23.25 -8.58
CA ALA A 13 20.67 23.43 -8.55
C ALA A 13 21.09 24.88 -8.28
N VAL A 14 20.50 25.83 -9.00
CA VAL A 14 20.68 27.30 -8.80
C VAL A 14 19.81 27.76 -7.65
N LYS A 15 20.34 28.70 -6.84
CA LYS A 15 19.72 29.18 -5.59
C LYS A 15 19.33 30.66 -5.68
N ASP A 16 18.20 31.01 -5.08
CA ASP A 16 17.80 32.42 -4.89
C ASP A 16 18.52 33.09 -3.70
N GLU A 17 18.33 34.41 -3.54
CA GLU A 17 19.00 35.20 -2.49
C GLU A 17 18.62 34.77 -1.05
N ASN A 18 17.39 34.28 -0.85
CA ASN A 18 16.92 33.77 0.42
C ASN A 18 17.56 32.41 0.71
N GLU A 19 17.56 31.50 -0.27
CA GLU A 19 18.24 30.19 -0.18
C GLU A 19 19.73 30.35 0.12
N ILE A 20 20.42 31.25 -0.59
CA ILE A 20 21.82 31.63 -0.35
C ILE A 20 22.00 32.15 1.08
N THR A 21 21.05 32.94 1.59
CA THR A 21 21.09 33.45 2.97
C THR A 21 20.89 32.33 4.01
N LEU A 22 20.04 31.34 3.75
CA LEU A 22 19.87 30.16 4.60
C LEU A 22 21.12 29.26 4.57
N LEU A 23 21.72 29.06 3.39
CA LEU A 23 22.98 28.31 3.20
C LEU A 23 24.17 28.97 3.90
N LYS A 24 24.28 30.31 3.85
CA LYS A 24 25.28 31.08 4.61
C LYS A 24 25.08 30.96 6.12
N LYS A 25 23.83 30.99 6.61
CA LYS A 25 23.51 30.73 8.03
C LYS A 25 23.90 29.33 8.48
N ALA A 26 23.53 28.29 7.72
CA ALA A 26 23.92 26.90 7.97
C ALA A 26 25.44 26.73 8.04
N SER A 27 26.16 27.29 7.05
CA SER A 27 27.62 27.24 6.95
C SER A 27 28.31 27.90 8.15
N ASN A 28 27.79 29.05 8.63
CA ASN A 28 28.32 29.72 9.81
C ASN A 28 28.18 28.89 11.09
N VAL A 29 27.06 28.17 11.28
CA VAL A 29 26.89 27.25 12.43
C VAL A 29 27.81 26.03 12.29
N THR A 30 27.94 25.46 11.09
CA THR A 30 28.92 24.40 10.77
C THR A 30 30.35 24.82 11.16
N CYS A 31 30.78 26.02 10.78
CA CYS A 31 32.10 26.53 11.16
C CYS A 31 32.26 26.77 12.67
N ASN A 32 31.22 27.25 13.37
CA ASN A 32 31.24 27.39 14.82
C ASN A 32 31.36 26.04 15.53
N ILE A 33 30.55 25.05 15.16
CA ILE A 33 30.56 23.71 15.78
C ILE A 33 31.87 22.98 15.51
N PHE A 34 32.45 23.11 14.31
CA PHE A 34 33.79 22.61 14.05
C PHE A 34 34.83 23.34 14.93
N THR A 35 34.90 24.68 14.84
CA THR A 35 36.03 25.45 15.37
C THR A 35 36.01 25.63 16.89
N LYS A 36 34.83 25.74 17.51
CA LYS A 36 34.64 25.99 18.96
C LYS A 36 34.00 24.80 19.70
N GLY A 37 33.92 23.65 19.02
CA GLY A 37 33.29 22.43 19.52
C GLY A 37 34.21 21.25 19.27
N LEU A 38 34.11 20.62 18.10
CA LEU A 38 34.85 19.41 17.78
C LEU A 38 36.37 19.60 17.82
N ARG A 39 36.89 20.71 17.29
CA ARG A 39 38.33 21.02 17.32
C ARG A 39 38.85 21.12 18.75
N GLU A 40 38.18 21.93 19.58
CA GLU A 40 38.60 22.15 20.96
C GLU A 40 38.49 20.86 21.78
N GLU A 41 37.44 20.06 21.59
CA GLU A 41 37.31 18.75 22.26
C GLU A 41 38.37 17.74 21.79
N ILE A 42 38.84 17.82 20.54
CA ILE A 42 39.99 17.04 20.05
C ILE A 42 41.31 17.55 20.66
N MET A 43 41.51 18.86 20.79
CA MET A 43 42.69 19.42 21.45
C MET A 43 42.73 19.06 22.95
N ASP A 44 41.62 19.25 23.68
CA ASP A 44 41.42 18.73 25.05
C ASP A 44 41.64 17.21 25.17
N THR A 45 41.47 16.46 24.07
CA THR A 45 41.68 15.00 24.07
C THR A 45 43.17 14.66 23.93
N ILE A 46 43.91 15.44 23.13
CA ILE A 46 45.36 15.31 22.92
C ILE A 46 46.13 15.81 24.15
N ASP A 47 45.86 17.04 24.59
CA ASP A 47 46.58 17.74 25.66
C ASP A 47 46.46 17.05 27.04
N TYR A 48 45.52 16.10 27.19
CA TYR A 48 45.29 15.33 28.42
C TYR A 48 45.35 13.80 28.23
N ASP A 49 45.94 13.29 27.12
CA ASP A 49 45.99 11.86 26.71
C ASP A 49 44.69 11.07 26.97
N ARG A 50 43.55 11.63 26.52
CA ARG A 50 42.23 11.05 26.83
C ARG A 50 41.82 10.00 25.81
N LYS A 51 41.49 8.81 26.31
CA LYS A 51 40.92 7.72 25.50
C LYS A 51 39.46 8.01 25.15
N MET A 52 39.25 8.77 24.08
CA MET A 52 37.95 9.14 23.50
C MET A 52 37.66 8.37 22.22
N LYS A 53 36.44 7.87 22.04
CA LYS A 53 36.01 7.19 20.80
C LYS A 53 35.57 8.17 19.71
N HIS A 54 35.75 7.81 18.44
CA HIS A 54 35.21 8.59 17.31
C HIS A 54 33.67 8.73 17.41
N SER A 55 32.96 7.64 17.70
CA SER A 55 31.51 7.62 17.97
C SER A 55 31.07 8.61 19.05
N LYS A 56 31.87 8.79 20.11
CA LYS A 56 31.59 9.74 21.21
C LYS A 56 31.75 11.19 20.78
N LEU A 57 32.79 11.50 19.98
CA LEU A 57 33.03 12.83 19.41
C LEU A 57 31.95 13.20 18.36
N SER A 58 31.41 12.20 17.65
CA SER A 58 30.24 12.40 16.77
C SER A 58 28.99 12.78 17.58
N GLY A 59 28.72 12.07 18.67
CA GLY A 59 27.61 12.36 19.59
C GLY A 59 27.75 13.72 20.31
N SER A 60 28.96 14.15 20.67
CA SER A 60 29.17 15.46 21.31
C SER A 60 28.83 16.61 20.36
N CYS A 61 29.07 16.45 19.06
CA CYS A 61 28.66 17.40 18.01
C CYS A 61 27.14 17.53 17.89
N GLN A 62 26.37 16.44 18.01
CA GLN A 62 24.90 16.55 18.12
C GLN A 62 24.49 17.35 19.37
N GLY A 63 25.21 17.18 20.48
CA GLY A 63 25.04 17.99 21.69
C GLY A 63 25.38 19.48 21.49
N ALA A 64 26.34 19.79 20.61
CA ALA A 64 26.76 21.16 20.31
C ALA A 64 25.66 22.01 19.67
N LEU A 65 24.72 21.42 18.93
CA LEU A 65 23.53 22.10 18.38
C LEU A 65 22.59 22.69 19.45
N LYS A 66 22.76 22.31 20.72
CA LYS A 66 21.99 22.85 21.86
C LYS A 66 22.72 23.97 22.61
N LYS A 67 24.00 24.23 22.29
CA LYS A 67 24.85 25.23 22.96
C LYS A 67 24.67 26.60 22.30
N ALA A 68 23.88 27.49 22.91
CA ALA A 68 23.48 28.78 22.32
C ALA A 68 24.64 29.67 21.84
N ASN A 69 25.82 29.60 22.49
CA ASN A 69 27.04 30.31 22.10
C ASN A 69 27.64 29.87 20.74
N LEU A 70 27.19 28.74 20.18
CA LEU A 70 27.60 28.24 18.86
C LEU A 70 26.60 28.57 17.75
N LEU A 71 25.39 29.00 18.07
CA LEU A 71 24.28 29.14 17.11
C LEU A 71 24.13 30.54 16.53
N ASN A 72 24.94 31.51 16.97
CA ASN A 72 24.86 32.93 16.56
C ASN A 72 23.45 33.55 16.69
N GLY A 73 22.67 33.12 17.71
CA GLY A 73 21.29 33.59 17.93
C GLY A 73 20.24 32.93 17.03
N LEU A 74 20.60 31.92 16.24
CA LEU A 74 19.63 31.08 15.53
C LEU A 74 18.93 30.11 16.50
N ASP A 75 17.66 29.83 16.19
CA ASP A 75 16.81 28.88 16.91
C ASP A 75 17.35 27.43 16.82
N PRO A 76 17.57 26.73 17.96
CA PRO A 76 17.98 25.33 17.98
C PRO A 76 16.99 24.36 17.33
N ASP A 77 15.69 24.68 17.30
CA ASP A 77 14.67 23.80 16.70
C ASP A 77 14.64 23.92 15.16
N SER A 78 15.21 25.00 14.61
CA SER A 78 15.43 25.21 13.17
C SER A 78 16.72 24.58 12.63
N LEU A 79 17.47 23.83 13.45
CA LEU A 79 18.80 23.29 13.15
C LEU A 79 18.88 21.76 13.33
N GLU A 80 19.42 21.05 12.34
CA GLU A 80 19.70 19.61 12.37
C GLU A 80 21.14 19.32 11.91
N MET A 81 21.68 18.12 12.16
CA MET A 81 22.84 17.63 11.40
C MET A 81 22.38 17.11 10.03
N CYS A 82 23.20 17.32 8.99
CA CYS A 82 22.97 16.79 7.64
C CYS A 82 23.19 15.26 7.57
N TYR A 83 24.13 14.77 8.37
CA TYR A 83 24.54 13.39 8.57
C TYR A 83 25.29 13.32 9.91
N ASP A 84 25.41 12.14 10.51
CA ASP A 84 26.15 12.01 11.77
C ASP A 84 27.65 12.30 11.56
N PRO A 85 28.25 13.23 12.31
CA PRO A 85 29.63 13.68 12.08
C PRO A 85 30.63 12.52 12.01
N ILE A 86 31.50 12.57 11.01
CA ILE A 86 32.45 11.52 10.67
C ILE A 86 33.84 11.94 11.16
N ILE A 87 34.36 11.22 12.16
CA ILE A 87 35.72 11.35 12.66
C ILE A 87 36.47 10.05 12.33
N GLN A 88 37.65 10.14 11.73
CA GLN A 88 38.49 9.00 11.33
C GLN A 88 39.94 9.26 11.73
N SER A 89 40.63 8.26 12.28
CA SER A 89 42.06 8.29 12.56
C SER A 89 42.65 6.88 12.67
N GLY A 90 43.98 6.77 12.78
CA GLY A 90 44.67 5.52 13.13
C GLY A 90 44.57 4.40 12.08
N GLY A 91 44.86 4.74 10.82
CA GLY A 91 45.02 3.77 9.73
C GLY A 91 43.73 3.32 9.05
N ARG A 92 42.56 3.81 9.49
CA ARG A 92 41.24 3.44 8.93
C ARG A 92 40.52 4.65 8.35
N PHE A 93 40.66 4.84 7.05
CA PHE A 93 40.09 5.99 6.35
C PHE A 93 39.22 5.57 5.16
N ASN A 94 38.12 6.30 4.94
CA ASN A 94 37.19 6.09 3.84
C ASN A 94 36.50 7.42 3.52
N LEU A 95 36.88 8.03 2.39
CA LEU A 95 36.53 9.42 2.06
C LEU A 95 35.13 9.51 1.42
N LYS A 96 34.10 9.18 2.21
CA LYS A 96 32.68 9.11 1.80
C LYS A 96 31.76 9.57 2.93
N PHE A 97 30.65 10.20 2.57
CA PHE A 97 29.61 10.65 3.51
C PHE A 97 28.58 9.57 3.88
N SER A 98 28.79 8.31 3.45
CA SER A 98 27.86 7.19 3.64
C SER A 98 28.41 6.16 4.64
N ILE A 99 29.11 6.63 5.66
CA ILE A 99 29.67 5.83 6.75
C ILE A 99 29.50 6.56 8.07
N GLU A 100 29.60 5.83 9.17
CA GLU A 100 29.51 6.34 10.54
C GLU A 100 30.89 6.43 11.19
N SER A 101 31.02 7.22 12.25
CA SER A 101 32.21 7.24 13.10
C SER A 101 32.34 5.93 13.87
N ASP A 102 33.48 5.24 13.76
CA ASP A 102 33.65 3.93 14.39
C ASP A 102 33.87 4.01 15.91
N ASP A 103 33.88 2.83 16.55
CA ASP A 103 33.93 2.72 18.00
C ASP A 103 35.38 2.57 18.55
N GLN A 104 36.39 2.87 17.72
CA GLN A 104 37.80 2.92 18.12
C GLN A 104 38.11 4.23 18.86
N ASN A 105 39.14 4.17 19.72
CA ASN A 105 39.72 5.38 20.30
C ASN A 105 40.45 6.21 19.24
N LEU A 106 40.30 7.53 19.34
CA LEU A 106 41.03 8.53 18.58
C LEU A 106 42.54 8.26 18.66
N HIS A 107 43.22 8.43 17.54
CA HIS A 107 44.65 8.24 17.39
C HIS A 107 45.33 9.57 17.05
N PHE A 108 46.39 9.90 17.78
CA PHE A 108 47.09 11.18 17.68
C PHE A 108 48.11 11.16 16.53
N GLY A 109 47.59 11.26 15.31
CA GLY A 109 48.37 11.41 14.09
C GLY A 109 47.53 12.17 13.07
N VAL A 110 47.12 11.51 12.00
CA VAL A 110 46.20 12.09 11.01
C VAL A 110 44.74 11.87 11.43
N ILE A 111 44.00 12.96 11.64
CA ILE A 111 42.61 12.95 12.11
C ILE A 111 41.72 13.68 11.08
N ILE A 112 40.85 12.95 10.38
CA ILE A 112 39.85 13.54 9.47
C ILE A 112 38.56 13.82 10.25
N CYS A 113 38.02 15.03 10.10
CA CYS A 113 36.74 15.45 10.64
C CYS A 113 35.85 15.98 9.50
N ALA A 114 34.66 15.42 9.33
CA ALA A 114 33.63 15.89 8.42
C ALA A 114 32.30 16.07 9.16
N LEU A 115 31.73 17.28 9.12
CA LEU A 115 30.41 17.56 9.70
C LEU A 115 29.66 18.61 8.89
N GLY A 116 28.33 18.57 8.94
CA GLY A 116 27.48 19.52 8.23
C GLY A 116 26.19 19.82 8.98
N VAL A 117 25.88 21.10 9.18
CA VAL A 117 24.64 21.57 9.81
C VAL A 117 23.64 21.98 8.75
N ARG A 118 22.37 21.66 9.00
CA ARG A 118 21.21 22.00 8.18
C ARG A 118 20.40 23.06 8.89
N TYR A 119 20.11 24.19 8.24
CA TYR A 119 19.27 25.26 8.78
C TYR A 119 18.03 25.46 7.90
N GLN A 120 16.83 25.35 8.48
CA GLN A 120 15.55 25.48 7.75
C GLN A 120 15.52 24.67 6.44
N SER A 121 15.94 23.40 6.53
CA SER A 121 16.14 22.44 5.42
C SER A 121 17.36 22.65 4.51
N TYR A 122 18.08 23.77 4.57
CA TYR A 122 19.27 24.00 3.74
C TYR A 122 20.54 23.45 4.36
N CYS A 123 21.19 22.53 3.66
CA CYS A 123 22.36 21.77 4.09
C CYS A 123 23.67 22.56 3.91
N SER A 124 24.63 22.33 4.79
CA SER A 124 26.01 22.79 4.63
C SER A 124 27.00 21.69 5.06
N ASN A 125 28.30 21.89 4.80
CA ASN A 125 29.32 20.87 5.05
C ASN A 125 30.71 21.50 5.26
N VAL A 126 31.51 20.96 6.17
CA VAL A 126 32.94 21.24 6.24
C VAL A 126 33.70 19.93 6.45
N ILE A 127 34.83 19.79 5.76
CA ILE A 127 35.78 18.70 5.96
C ILE A 127 37.16 19.30 6.24
N ARG A 128 37.80 18.87 7.32
CA ARG A 128 39.16 19.24 7.69
C ARG A 128 39.93 18.01 8.12
N THR A 129 41.19 17.94 7.72
CA THR A 129 42.16 17.04 8.35
C THR A 129 42.99 17.84 9.34
N LEU A 130 43.09 17.36 10.58
CA LEU A 130 44.03 17.81 11.60
C LEU A 130 45.24 16.86 11.61
N LEU A 131 46.40 17.39 11.94
CA LEU A 131 47.69 16.70 11.82
C LEU A 131 48.46 16.84 13.14
N VAL A 132 48.54 15.79 13.94
CA VAL A 132 49.35 15.77 15.17
C VAL A 132 50.77 15.31 14.82
N ASN A 133 51.78 16.07 15.26
CA ASN A 133 53.21 15.83 15.02
C ASN A 133 53.55 15.34 13.57
N PRO A 134 53.04 16.00 12.51
CA PRO A 134 53.15 15.48 11.15
C PRO A 134 54.58 15.47 10.63
N THR A 135 54.92 14.45 9.84
CA THR A 135 56.18 14.43 9.10
C THR A 135 56.24 15.56 8.06
N GLU A 136 57.45 15.90 7.61
CA GLU A 136 57.66 16.86 6.50
C GLU A 136 56.88 16.45 5.24
N GLU A 137 56.83 15.14 4.96
CA GLU A 137 56.12 14.55 3.83
C GLU A 137 54.60 14.72 3.97
N GLN A 138 54.03 14.36 5.13
CA GLN A 138 52.60 14.58 5.42
C GLN A 138 52.23 16.07 5.32
N SER A 139 53.10 16.94 5.82
CA SER A 139 52.93 18.39 5.77
C SER A 139 52.98 18.92 4.33
N ALA A 140 53.89 18.42 3.49
CA ALA A 140 54.02 18.79 2.09
C ALA A 140 52.85 18.28 1.22
N VAL A 141 52.37 17.05 1.45
CA VAL A 141 51.19 16.50 0.76
C VAL A 141 49.91 17.24 1.18
N TYR A 142 49.79 17.66 2.46
CA TYR A 142 48.68 18.50 2.90
C TYR A 142 48.73 19.90 2.29
N ALA A 143 49.91 20.54 2.24
CA ALA A 143 50.07 21.83 1.57
C ALA A 143 49.70 21.74 0.08
N TYR A 144 50.13 20.69 -0.62
CA TYR A 144 49.73 20.44 -2.00
C TYR A 144 48.21 20.26 -2.14
N LEU A 145 47.56 19.49 -1.26
CA LEU A 145 46.10 19.32 -1.27
C LEU A 145 45.35 20.63 -1.00
N HIS A 146 45.87 21.49 -0.10
CA HIS A 146 45.31 22.81 0.18
C HIS A 146 45.37 23.72 -1.06
N ASP A 147 46.54 23.83 -1.69
CA ASP A 147 46.77 24.76 -2.80
C ASP A 147 46.09 24.26 -4.09
N LEU A 148 45.98 22.94 -4.27
CA LEU A 148 45.18 22.30 -5.31
C LEU A 148 43.68 22.57 -5.13
N LEU A 149 43.16 22.55 -3.90
CA LEU A 149 41.76 22.90 -3.59
C LEU A 149 41.48 24.38 -3.88
N ASP A 150 42.37 25.29 -3.44
CA ASP A 150 42.24 26.73 -3.69
C ASP A 150 42.28 27.04 -5.20
N TRP A 151 43.21 26.43 -5.95
CA TRP A 151 43.25 26.51 -7.42
C TRP A 151 41.97 25.97 -8.08
N ALA A 152 41.49 24.81 -7.66
CA ALA A 152 40.30 24.20 -8.25
C ALA A 152 39.03 25.03 -7.95
N ILE A 153 38.93 25.66 -6.79
CA ILE A 153 37.86 26.62 -6.48
C ILE A 153 37.92 27.85 -7.40
N ALA A 154 39.12 28.32 -7.78
CA ALA A 154 39.29 29.44 -8.71
C ALA A 154 38.94 29.09 -10.18
N GLU A 155 39.09 27.82 -10.59
CA GLU A 155 38.78 27.38 -11.96
C GLU A 155 37.29 27.05 -12.20
N ILE A 156 36.46 26.90 -11.17
CA ILE A 156 35.00 26.73 -11.32
C ILE A 156 34.39 28.02 -11.88
N LYS A 157 33.99 28.02 -13.16
CA LYS A 157 33.48 29.18 -13.88
C LYS A 157 32.14 28.86 -14.55
N SER A 158 31.22 29.83 -14.57
CA SER A 158 29.90 29.65 -15.19
C SER A 158 30.05 29.29 -16.68
N GLY A 159 29.29 28.28 -17.14
CA GLY A 159 29.37 27.71 -18.49
C GLY A 159 30.41 26.59 -18.67
N LEU A 160 31.35 26.40 -17.74
CA LEU A 160 32.32 25.30 -17.80
C LEU A 160 31.62 23.95 -17.55
N LYS A 161 31.94 22.92 -18.35
CA LYS A 161 31.43 21.56 -18.16
C LYS A 161 32.07 20.90 -16.95
N VAL A 162 31.26 20.20 -16.16
CA VAL A 162 31.71 19.54 -14.94
C VAL A 162 32.72 18.43 -15.23
N ALA A 163 32.48 17.59 -16.26
CA ALA A 163 33.42 16.55 -16.65
C ALA A 163 34.81 17.09 -17.06
N ASP A 164 34.86 18.16 -17.84
CA ASP A 164 36.11 18.77 -18.31
C ASP A 164 36.93 19.35 -17.14
N PHE A 165 36.25 20.02 -16.20
CA PHE A 165 36.84 20.51 -14.95
C PHE A 165 37.37 19.37 -14.05
N CYS A 166 36.60 18.30 -13.87
CA CYS A 166 37.07 17.14 -13.12
C CYS A 166 38.28 16.47 -13.79
N GLN A 167 38.36 16.50 -15.13
CA GLN A 167 39.51 15.99 -15.86
C GLN A 167 40.74 16.91 -15.78
N SER A 168 40.57 18.23 -15.67
CA SER A 168 41.71 19.16 -15.46
C SER A 168 42.34 19.00 -14.08
N ILE A 169 41.56 18.72 -13.04
CA ILE A 169 42.09 18.37 -11.71
C ILE A 169 43.00 17.13 -11.79
N ILE A 170 42.50 16.04 -12.40
CA ILE A 170 43.25 14.78 -12.53
C ILE A 170 44.55 15.01 -13.31
N LYS A 171 44.50 15.71 -14.46
CA LYS A 171 45.68 16.05 -15.26
C LYS A 171 46.71 16.89 -14.51
N LYS A 172 46.26 17.84 -13.68
CA LYS A 172 47.15 18.67 -12.86
C LYS A 172 47.94 17.81 -11.86
N VAL A 173 47.25 16.92 -11.14
CA VAL A 173 47.91 15.97 -10.22
C VAL A 173 48.85 15.03 -10.98
N GLU A 174 48.42 14.46 -12.11
CA GLU A 174 49.27 13.62 -12.98
C GLU A 174 50.55 14.35 -13.45
N SER A 175 50.51 15.69 -13.61
CA SER A 175 51.65 16.50 -14.05
C SER A 175 52.56 17.04 -12.92
N GLU A 176 52.01 17.31 -11.73
CA GLU A 176 52.73 17.96 -10.63
C GLU A 176 53.13 17.00 -9.51
N ARG A 177 52.31 15.98 -9.27
CA ARG A 177 52.50 14.93 -8.25
C ARG A 177 52.00 13.57 -8.80
N PRO A 178 52.67 13.01 -9.82
CA PRO A 178 52.29 11.72 -10.40
C PRO A 178 52.28 10.59 -9.36
N ASP A 179 53.13 10.71 -8.34
CA ASP A 179 53.20 9.84 -7.15
C ASP A 179 51.92 9.79 -6.31
N LEU A 180 51.06 10.81 -6.41
CA LEU A 180 49.76 10.89 -5.71
C LEU A 180 48.55 10.60 -6.61
N SER A 181 48.77 10.33 -7.90
CA SER A 181 47.67 10.23 -8.89
C SER A 181 46.72 9.05 -8.61
N GLU A 182 47.26 7.89 -8.21
CA GLU A 182 46.44 6.73 -7.86
C GLU A 182 45.70 6.90 -6.52
N ASN A 183 46.24 7.74 -5.62
CA ASN A 183 45.66 8.05 -4.32
C ASN A 183 44.51 9.08 -4.41
N LEU A 184 44.37 9.83 -5.51
CA LEU A 184 43.38 10.89 -5.66
C LEU A 184 41.94 10.36 -5.74
N VAL A 185 41.02 10.94 -4.95
CA VAL A 185 39.58 10.61 -5.08
C VAL A 185 39.00 11.09 -6.42
N ARG A 186 38.37 10.20 -7.18
CA ARG A 186 37.83 10.49 -8.54
C ARG A 186 36.43 11.13 -8.54
N SER A 187 36.06 11.79 -7.46
CA SER A 187 34.76 12.47 -7.25
C SER A 187 34.99 13.68 -6.36
N PHE A 188 34.83 14.88 -6.92
CA PHE A 188 35.28 16.14 -6.28
C PHE A 188 34.16 16.92 -5.57
N GLY A 189 32.98 16.29 -5.38
CA GLY A 189 31.85 16.91 -4.71
C GLY A 189 30.51 16.66 -5.39
N PHE A 190 29.54 17.52 -5.08
CA PHE A 190 28.18 17.50 -5.63
C PHE A 190 27.47 18.84 -5.39
N VAL A 191 26.43 19.11 -6.16
CA VAL A 191 25.46 20.18 -5.84
C VAL A 191 24.78 19.87 -4.49
N THR A 192 24.53 20.93 -3.71
CA THR A 192 23.86 20.86 -2.41
C THR A 192 22.80 21.96 -2.27
N GLY A 193 21.90 21.83 -1.30
CA GLY A 193 20.74 22.71 -1.13
C GLY A 193 19.79 22.17 -0.07
N ILE A 194 18.52 21.98 -0.44
CA ILE A 194 17.53 21.29 0.39
C ILE A 194 17.96 19.83 0.64
N GLU A 195 18.49 19.17 -0.40
CA GLU A 195 19.17 17.89 -0.29
C GLU A 195 20.64 18.10 0.08
N PHE A 196 21.19 17.25 0.95
CA PHE A 196 22.61 17.28 1.28
C PHE A 196 23.48 16.97 0.05
N ARG A 197 23.11 15.93 -0.69
CA ARG A 197 23.84 15.41 -1.86
C ARG A 197 22.87 15.14 -3.00
N ASP A 198 22.91 15.98 -4.02
CA ASP A 198 22.28 15.70 -5.30
C ASP A 198 22.97 14.48 -5.97
N SER A 199 22.18 13.52 -6.45
CA SER A 199 22.66 12.29 -7.08
C SER A 199 22.86 12.42 -8.60
N HIS A 200 22.24 13.41 -9.24
CA HIS A 200 22.33 13.69 -10.68
C HIS A 200 23.45 14.71 -10.96
N GLN A 201 23.66 15.66 -10.05
CA GLN A 201 24.68 16.72 -10.16
C GLN A 201 25.91 16.44 -9.27
N LEU A 202 26.52 15.26 -9.46
CA LEU A 202 27.83 14.90 -8.89
C LEU A 202 28.97 15.60 -9.66
N LEU A 203 30.10 15.88 -9.01
CA LEU A 203 31.32 16.39 -9.67
C LEU A 203 32.26 15.22 -10.03
N THR A 204 32.11 14.70 -11.25
CA THR A 204 32.91 13.58 -11.78
C THR A 204 33.24 13.77 -13.26
N THR A 205 34.20 13.00 -13.79
CA THR A 205 34.50 12.95 -15.24
C THR A 205 33.40 12.35 -16.11
N LYS A 206 32.29 11.88 -15.51
CA LYS A 206 31.09 11.38 -16.22
C LYS A 206 29.93 12.39 -16.22
N SER A 207 30.09 13.54 -15.57
CA SER A 207 29.00 14.49 -15.32
C SER A 207 28.73 15.38 -16.54
N THR A 208 27.51 15.30 -17.08
CA THR A 208 27.07 16.01 -18.29
C THR A 208 26.71 17.49 -18.07
N GLY A 209 26.54 17.91 -16.82
CA GLY A 209 26.17 19.27 -16.45
C GLY A 209 27.24 20.33 -16.74
N THR A 210 26.81 21.59 -16.70
CA THR A 210 27.68 22.79 -16.69
C THR A 210 27.47 23.55 -15.39
N PHE A 211 28.51 24.19 -14.88
CA PHE A 211 28.38 25.11 -13.76
C PHE A 211 27.53 26.32 -14.16
N ARG A 212 26.59 26.71 -13.32
CA ARG A 212 25.73 27.89 -13.49
C ARG A 212 25.96 28.85 -12.32
N GLN A 213 25.99 30.16 -12.57
CA GLN A 213 25.99 31.15 -11.50
C GLN A 213 24.80 30.92 -10.56
N GLY A 214 25.01 31.09 -9.25
CA GLY A 214 24.00 30.79 -8.23
C GLY A 214 23.93 29.32 -7.81
N MET A 215 24.65 28.40 -8.45
CA MET A 215 24.81 27.04 -7.92
C MET A 215 25.52 27.07 -6.56
N THR A 216 25.14 26.17 -5.66
CA THR A 216 25.88 25.91 -4.42
C THR A 216 26.37 24.45 -4.42
N LEU A 217 27.67 24.27 -4.16
CA LEU A 217 28.38 22.99 -4.27
C LEU A 217 28.99 22.63 -2.92
N ASN A 218 28.91 21.36 -2.52
CA ASN A 218 29.78 20.76 -1.51
C ASN A 218 31.02 20.25 -2.24
N PHE A 219 32.03 21.10 -2.38
CA PHE A 219 33.27 20.79 -3.10
C PHE A 219 34.29 20.18 -2.15
N ASN A 220 34.87 19.03 -2.50
CA ASN A 220 35.82 18.33 -1.63
C ASN A 220 36.84 17.52 -2.43
N MET A 221 38.07 17.45 -1.90
CA MET A 221 39.23 16.82 -2.52
C MET A 221 40.05 16.10 -1.47
N GLY A 222 40.69 14.99 -1.84
CA GLY A 222 41.50 14.21 -0.92
C GLY A 222 42.31 13.10 -1.57
N PHE A 223 43.26 12.61 -0.78
CA PHE A 223 44.13 11.50 -1.09
C PHE A 223 43.89 10.37 -0.07
N GLN A 224 43.70 9.14 -0.56
CA GLN A 224 43.44 7.95 0.25
C GLN A 224 44.56 6.91 0.08
N ASN A 225 44.73 6.01 1.05
CA ASN A 225 45.74 4.94 1.02
C ASN A 225 47.19 5.45 0.91
N LEU A 226 47.49 6.63 1.48
CA LEU A 226 48.86 7.13 1.57
C LEU A 226 49.64 6.30 2.59
N SER A 227 50.92 6.05 2.32
CA SER A 227 51.82 5.30 3.20
C SER A 227 52.72 6.25 3.99
N ASN A 228 52.98 5.98 5.26
CA ASN A 228 54.04 6.63 6.03
C ASN A 228 55.16 5.61 6.30
N PRO A 229 56.28 5.64 5.55
CA PRO A 229 57.37 4.69 5.75
C PRO A 229 58.14 4.91 7.07
N LYS A 230 57.98 6.08 7.71
CA LYS A 230 58.60 6.43 8.99
C LYS A 230 57.72 6.07 10.21
N ALA A 231 56.57 5.41 10.00
CA ALA A 231 55.65 5.05 11.06
C ALA A 231 56.08 3.77 11.81
N GLU A 232 56.47 3.91 13.06
CA GLU A 232 56.75 2.80 13.97
C GLU A 232 55.46 2.03 14.30
N ASN A 233 54.44 2.77 14.75
CA ASN A 233 53.12 2.27 15.09
C ASN A 233 52.34 1.82 13.85
N SER A 234 51.73 0.63 13.91
CA SER A 234 50.89 0.08 12.85
C SER A 234 49.71 0.99 12.46
N LYS A 235 49.24 1.84 13.38
CA LYS A 235 48.16 2.81 13.14
C LYS A 235 48.56 4.00 12.27
N ASP A 236 49.84 4.32 12.15
CA ASP A 236 50.32 5.48 11.38
C ASP A 236 50.86 5.10 9.98
N LYS A 237 51.09 3.80 9.74
CA LYS A 237 51.62 3.28 8.48
C LYS A 237 50.76 3.60 7.26
N GLN A 238 49.46 3.82 7.46
CA GLN A 238 48.56 4.32 6.42
C GLN A 238 47.80 5.56 6.89
N TYR A 239 47.62 6.52 6.00
CA TYR A 239 46.83 7.72 6.24
C TYR A 239 46.04 8.16 5.00
N ALA A 240 45.15 9.12 5.21
CA ALA A 240 44.43 9.82 4.16
C ALA A 240 44.31 11.30 4.53
N LEU A 241 44.19 12.17 3.53
CA LEU A 241 43.95 13.59 3.72
C LEU A 241 42.69 13.98 2.95
N TRP A 242 41.77 14.71 3.59
CA TRP A 242 40.53 15.16 2.98
C TRP A 242 40.22 16.60 3.41
N LEU A 243 39.85 17.44 2.44
CA LEU A 243 39.41 18.82 2.63
C LEU A 243 38.14 19.07 1.82
N GLY A 244 37.29 19.97 2.31
CA GLY A 244 36.04 20.27 1.64
C GLY A 244 35.25 21.39 2.30
N ASP A 245 34.50 22.11 1.46
CA ASP A 245 33.86 23.38 1.78
C ASP A 245 32.58 23.55 0.95
N VAL A 246 31.65 24.37 1.46
CA VAL A 246 30.51 24.83 0.66
C VAL A 246 30.91 26.08 -0.12
N ILE A 247 30.71 26.05 -1.43
CA ILE A 247 31.04 27.16 -2.35
C ILE A 247 29.81 27.59 -3.17
N GLY A 248 29.61 28.90 -3.29
CA GLY A 248 28.62 29.52 -4.17
C GLY A 248 29.26 30.00 -5.47
N VAL A 249 28.78 29.48 -6.61
CA VAL A 249 29.36 29.73 -7.94
C VAL A 249 29.01 31.14 -8.43
N GLY A 250 30.03 31.99 -8.61
CA GLY A 250 29.86 33.39 -9.05
C GLY A 250 29.03 34.24 -8.10
N LEU A 251 29.19 34.03 -6.78
CA LEU A 251 28.45 34.72 -5.69
C LEU A 251 29.37 35.47 -4.70
N GLY A 252 30.64 35.63 -5.03
CA GLY A 252 31.63 36.42 -4.30
C GLY A 252 31.86 37.81 -4.92
N GLU A 253 32.81 38.54 -4.34
CA GLU A 253 33.29 39.82 -4.87
C GLU A 253 33.87 39.63 -6.28
N ASP A 254 33.71 40.65 -7.15
CA ASP A 254 34.10 40.65 -8.57
C ASP A 254 33.64 39.43 -9.41
N GLY A 255 32.58 38.74 -8.98
CA GLY A 255 32.05 37.55 -9.65
C GLY A 255 32.82 36.26 -9.38
N LEU A 256 33.73 36.26 -8.40
CA LEU A 256 34.45 35.08 -7.93
C LEU A 256 33.53 34.10 -7.17
N ASN A 257 34.06 32.94 -6.81
CA ASN A 257 33.32 31.94 -6.03
C ASN A 257 33.37 32.23 -4.53
N ALA A 258 32.21 32.27 -3.87
CA ALA A 258 32.13 32.54 -2.44
C ALA A 258 32.27 31.25 -1.61
N VAL A 259 33.32 31.15 -0.80
CA VAL A 259 33.55 30.01 0.11
C VAL A 259 32.84 30.26 1.45
N TYR A 260 31.64 29.69 1.63
CA TYR A 260 30.80 29.97 2.82
C TYR A 260 31.37 29.40 4.13
N THR A 261 32.25 28.40 4.06
CA THR A 261 32.83 27.71 5.23
C THR A 261 34.29 28.09 5.53
N LEU A 262 34.80 29.16 4.93
CA LEU A 262 36.19 29.63 5.06
C LEU A 262 36.59 29.98 6.51
N ALA A 263 35.63 30.32 7.37
CA ALA A 263 35.85 30.60 8.79
C ALA A 263 36.45 29.41 9.56
N ALA A 264 36.13 28.18 9.16
CA ALA A 264 36.83 26.99 9.64
C ALA A 264 38.18 26.87 8.91
N LYS A 265 39.26 27.40 9.52
CA LYS A 265 40.59 27.52 8.89
C LYS A 265 41.11 26.19 8.33
N ARG A 266 41.56 26.18 7.07
CA ARG A 266 42.23 25.04 6.39
C ARG A 266 43.73 25.22 6.10
N ARG A 267 44.33 26.36 6.43
CA ARG A 267 45.76 26.60 6.17
C ARG A 267 46.64 25.62 6.99
N PRO A 268 47.78 25.12 6.48
CA PRO A 268 48.63 24.14 7.17
C PRO A 268 48.96 24.52 8.62
N LYS A 269 49.45 25.75 8.85
CA LYS A 269 49.75 26.32 10.19
C LYS A 269 48.54 26.44 11.14
N SER A 270 47.31 26.15 10.69
CA SER A 270 46.10 26.16 11.50
C SER A 270 45.56 24.76 11.79
N VAL A 271 46.10 23.71 11.17
CA VAL A 271 45.67 22.30 11.37
C VAL A 271 46.77 21.38 11.89
N SER A 272 48.04 21.74 11.72
CA SER A 272 49.14 21.10 12.43
C SER A 272 49.06 21.41 13.92
N LEU A 273 49.08 20.37 14.73
CA LEU A 273 49.13 20.38 16.18
C LEU A 273 50.47 19.76 16.58
N TYR A 274 51.18 20.40 17.51
CA TYR A 274 52.46 19.91 18.02
C TYR A 274 52.32 19.67 19.52
N ILE A 275 52.45 18.41 19.92
CA ILE A 275 52.58 18.04 21.34
C ILE A 275 53.96 18.50 21.79
N ARG A 276 54.06 19.10 22.98
CA ARG A 276 55.35 19.31 23.64
C ARG A 276 55.69 18.05 24.42
N GLU A 277 56.86 17.51 24.16
CA GLU A 277 57.56 16.68 25.12
C GLU A 277 58.17 17.66 26.14
N ASP A 278 57.70 17.61 27.38
CA ASP A 278 58.30 18.36 28.48
C ASP A 278 59.49 17.52 28.99
N ASP A 279 60.72 17.96 28.67
CA ASP A 279 61.97 17.31 29.07
C ASP A 279 62.20 17.45 30.60
N ASP A 280 61.64 16.54 31.39
CA ASP A 280 61.97 16.40 32.82
C ASP A 280 63.35 15.74 33.00
N ASP A 281 64.38 16.56 33.18
CA ASP A 281 65.76 16.18 33.55
C ASP A 281 65.81 15.46 34.93
N GLU A 282 65.83 14.11 34.97
CA GLU A 282 66.35 13.40 36.17
C GLU A 282 67.14 12.10 35.93
N ALA A 283 68.43 12.19 36.25
CA ALA A 283 69.51 11.20 36.42
C ALA A 283 69.26 9.66 36.32
N THR A 284 69.90 9.06 35.30
CA THR A 284 70.75 7.84 35.35
C THR A 284 70.24 6.52 35.98
N GLY A 285 70.20 5.45 35.18
CA GLY A 285 70.14 4.07 35.69
C GLY A 285 70.24 3.00 34.60
N ALA A 286 71.45 2.60 34.22
CA ALA A 286 71.68 1.62 33.14
C ALA A 286 71.97 0.21 33.66
N VAL A 287 71.40 -0.81 32.99
CA VAL A 287 72.11 -2.05 32.63
C VAL A 287 71.57 -2.56 31.29
N HIS A 288 72.44 -3.05 30.40
CA HIS A 288 72.08 -3.96 29.32
C HIS A 288 72.14 -5.41 29.83
N GLU A 289 71.38 -6.32 29.24
CA GLU A 289 71.92 -7.64 28.89
C GLU A 289 71.15 -8.20 27.69
N GLU A 290 71.90 -8.59 26.66
CA GLU A 290 71.44 -9.41 25.54
C GLU A 290 71.90 -10.84 25.80
N ASP A 291 71.18 -11.85 25.32
CA ASP A 291 71.86 -13.03 24.78
C ASP A 291 70.95 -13.78 23.78
N ASP A 292 71.59 -14.30 22.74
CA ASP A 292 70.98 -15.12 21.69
C ASP A 292 71.27 -16.61 21.98
N ASP A 293 70.52 -17.52 21.35
CA ASP A 293 71.06 -18.61 20.51
C ASP A 293 69.98 -19.67 20.21
N GLN A 294 70.25 -20.42 19.15
CA GLN A 294 69.32 -21.26 18.40
C GLN A 294 69.55 -22.75 18.70
N LYS A 295 68.49 -23.58 18.52
CA LYS A 295 68.58 -24.81 17.71
C LYS A 295 67.22 -25.50 17.43
N ALA A 296 67.27 -26.39 16.43
CA ALA A 296 66.18 -27.27 15.98
C ALA A 296 65.98 -28.45 16.97
N THR A 297 65.07 -29.45 16.81
CA THR A 297 64.74 -30.17 15.57
C THR A 297 63.50 -31.08 15.68
N SER A 298 62.74 -31.21 14.57
CA SER A 298 62.06 -32.43 14.04
C SER A 298 60.96 -33.23 14.79
N GLN A 299 59.92 -33.59 14.01
CA GLN A 299 59.08 -34.82 14.04
C GLN A 299 58.03 -35.03 15.18
N MET A 300 56.98 -35.87 15.06
CA MET A 300 56.11 -36.27 13.91
C MET A 300 54.92 -37.18 14.37
N GLY A 301 53.72 -37.00 13.81
CA GLY A 301 52.57 -37.96 13.89
C GLY A 301 51.26 -37.32 13.39
N LYS A 302 50.58 -37.78 12.32
CA LYS A 302 49.73 -39.00 12.18
C LYS A 302 48.56 -39.00 13.17
N THR A 303 47.27 -39.12 12.79
CA THR A 303 46.56 -39.65 11.60
C THR A 303 45.31 -38.78 11.24
N GLY A 304 44.54 -38.97 10.16
CA GLY A 304 44.58 -39.87 9.00
C GLY A 304 43.30 -39.80 8.13
N ALA A 305 43.16 -40.72 7.17
CA ALA A 305 42.01 -40.97 6.26
C ALA A 305 41.67 -39.92 5.17
N ALA A 306 41.90 -40.31 3.90
CA ALA A 306 41.27 -39.73 2.70
C ALA A 306 40.01 -40.55 2.30
N VAL A 307 39.35 -40.37 1.14
CA VAL A 307 39.79 -40.84 -0.20
C VAL A 307 38.99 -40.15 -1.32
N ASN A 308 39.60 -40.00 -2.51
CA ASN A 308 39.01 -39.46 -3.75
C ASN A 308 38.62 -40.55 -4.76
N GLY A 309 37.72 -40.23 -5.71
CA GLY A 309 37.55 -40.89 -7.03
C GLY A 309 36.57 -40.09 -7.91
N LEU A 310 36.85 -39.61 -9.14
CA LEU A 310 37.34 -40.25 -10.38
C LEU A 310 36.24 -41.12 -11.04
N GLU A 311 35.82 -40.97 -12.31
CA GLU A 311 36.28 -40.17 -13.49
C GLU A 311 35.07 -39.75 -14.42
N LYS A 312 35.11 -38.68 -15.25
CA LYS A 312 35.44 -38.60 -16.73
C LYS A 312 34.78 -39.70 -17.62
N VAL A 313 34.26 -39.54 -18.85
CA VAL A 313 34.11 -38.49 -19.93
C VAL A 313 32.80 -38.83 -20.73
N GLY A 314 32.10 -38.03 -21.55
CA GLY A 314 32.09 -36.60 -21.91
C GLY A 314 31.88 -36.32 -23.44
N ARG A 315 30.98 -35.37 -23.81
CA ARG A 315 30.53 -34.96 -25.19
C ARG A 315 29.57 -35.95 -25.92
N GLY A 316 28.59 -35.51 -26.71
CA GLY A 316 28.05 -34.15 -26.92
C GLY A 316 27.08 -33.97 -28.12
N GLU A 317 26.44 -32.79 -28.19
CA GLU A 317 25.88 -32.10 -29.38
C GLU A 317 24.56 -32.55 -30.10
N LYS A 318 23.52 -31.68 -29.92
CA LYS A 318 22.75 -30.96 -30.97
C LYS A 318 21.59 -31.58 -31.80
N ARG A 319 20.50 -30.79 -31.74
CA ARG A 319 19.60 -30.28 -32.81
C ARG A 319 18.31 -31.04 -33.17
N ALA A 320 17.26 -30.23 -33.34
CA ALA A 320 15.91 -30.59 -33.78
C ALA A 320 15.70 -30.27 -35.27
N LEU A 321 14.60 -30.80 -35.84
CA LEU A 321 13.74 -30.12 -36.83
C LEU A 321 12.38 -30.87 -36.94
N ALA A 322 11.47 -30.42 -37.81
CA ALA A 322 10.03 -30.72 -37.74
C ALA A 322 9.38 -31.14 -39.07
N ASN A 323 8.09 -31.53 -39.00
CA ASN A 323 7.10 -31.80 -40.07
C ASN A 323 7.28 -33.05 -40.95
N GLY A 324 6.15 -33.65 -41.37
CA GLY A 324 6.07 -34.48 -42.60
C GLY A 324 5.17 -35.72 -42.59
N ASN A 325 3.86 -35.52 -42.84
CA ASN A 325 2.78 -36.42 -43.31
C ASN A 325 3.04 -37.88 -43.82
N ALA A 326 1.91 -38.63 -43.88
CA ALA A 326 1.56 -39.70 -44.86
C ALA A 326 1.78 -41.21 -44.51
N GLN A 327 0.74 -41.80 -43.88
CA GLN A 327 -0.15 -42.84 -44.46
C GLN A 327 0.37 -44.23 -44.92
N ALA A 328 -0.33 -45.28 -44.46
CA ALA A 328 -0.25 -46.72 -44.85
C ALA A 328 1.01 -47.47 -44.33
N LEU A 329 1.05 -48.81 -44.16
CA LEU A 329 0.41 -49.88 -44.94
C LEU A 329 0.39 -51.27 -44.20
N LEU A 330 -0.78 -51.93 -44.13
CA LEU A 330 -1.04 -53.39 -43.88
C LEU A 330 -0.54 -54.06 -42.56
N GLY A 331 -1.20 -55.11 -42.02
CA GLY A 331 -2.54 -55.65 -42.35
C GLY A 331 -2.80 -57.13 -41.95
N ARG A 332 -3.97 -57.63 -42.37
CA ARG A 332 -4.50 -59.03 -42.32
C ARG A 332 -5.02 -59.55 -40.96
N GLY A 333 -6.16 -60.27 -40.99
CA GLY A 333 -6.88 -60.80 -39.80
C GLY A 333 -8.29 -61.37 -40.06
N HIS A 334 -8.93 -60.96 -41.15
CA HIS A 334 -9.88 -61.72 -42.01
C HIS A 334 -10.87 -62.74 -41.38
N ARG A 335 -12.17 -62.39 -41.33
CA ARG A 335 -13.32 -63.28 -41.66
C ARG A 335 -14.53 -62.45 -42.15
N ARG A 336 -15.23 -62.94 -43.18
CA ARG A 336 -16.58 -62.52 -43.65
C ARG A 336 -17.61 -63.53 -43.10
N ALA A 337 -18.94 -63.42 -43.22
CA ALA A 337 -19.85 -62.54 -43.98
C ALA A 337 -21.10 -62.24 -43.10
N ILE A 338 -21.71 -61.05 -43.11
CA ILE A 338 -22.76 -60.56 -44.04
C ILE A 338 -23.97 -61.52 -44.18
N ILE A 339 -25.11 -61.12 -43.59
CA ILE A 339 -26.48 -61.31 -44.11
C ILE A 339 -27.18 -59.93 -44.06
N GLU A 340 -28.26 -59.76 -44.83
CA GLU A 340 -28.67 -58.51 -45.44
C GLU A 340 -29.49 -57.52 -44.60
N GLN A 341 -29.36 -56.25 -45.01
CA GLN A 341 -30.32 -55.13 -45.00
C GLN A 341 -31.80 -55.34 -44.58
N LYS A 342 -32.36 -54.23 -44.04
CA LYS A 342 -33.80 -53.85 -43.95
C LYS A 342 -34.66 -54.46 -42.82
N THR A 343 -34.36 -54.07 -41.58
CA THR A 343 -35.29 -53.39 -40.62
C THR A 343 -34.44 -52.93 -39.41
N ARG A 344 -34.70 -51.82 -38.72
CA ARG A 344 -35.73 -50.77 -38.78
C ARG A 344 -35.10 -49.47 -38.24
N ASN A 345 -35.42 -48.31 -38.82
CA ASN A 345 -34.82 -47.03 -38.39
C ASN A 345 -35.40 -46.54 -37.05
N GLU A 346 -34.82 -47.00 -35.94
CA GLU A 346 -34.99 -46.39 -34.63
C GLU A 346 -33.63 -45.93 -34.09
N LEU A 347 -33.27 -44.69 -34.44
CA LEU A 347 -32.29 -43.89 -33.69
C LEU A 347 -32.65 -43.99 -32.20
N THR A 348 -31.66 -44.32 -31.35
CA THR A 348 -31.90 -44.49 -29.92
C THR A 348 -32.42 -43.20 -29.30
N SER A 349 -33.09 -43.30 -28.16
CA SER A 349 -33.50 -42.11 -27.39
C SER A 349 -32.29 -41.23 -27.01
N GLU A 350 -31.11 -41.82 -26.82
CA GLU A 350 -29.86 -41.07 -26.66
C GLU A 350 -29.40 -40.35 -27.93
N ASP A 351 -29.38 -41.00 -29.10
CA ASP A 351 -28.95 -40.34 -30.36
C ASP A 351 -29.84 -39.15 -30.69
N LYS A 352 -31.16 -39.29 -30.50
CA LYS A 352 -32.13 -38.18 -30.65
C LYS A 352 -31.87 -37.07 -29.63
N ARG A 353 -31.56 -37.40 -28.37
CA ARG A 353 -31.13 -36.43 -27.35
C ARG A 353 -29.80 -35.76 -27.71
N ILE A 354 -28.87 -36.42 -28.39
CA ILE A 354 -27.58 -35.85 -28.81
C ILE A 354 -27.77 -34.89 -29.99
N SER A 355 -28.53 -35.29 -31.02
CA SER A 355 -28.83 -34.42 -32.17
C SER A 355 -29.56 -33.15 -31.73
N ARG A 356 -30.66 -33.29 -30.98
CA ARG A 356 -31.45 -32.15 -30.49
C ARG A 356 -30.65 -31.21 -29.59
N ARG A 357 -29.71 -31.73 -28.77
CA ARG A 357 -28.79 -30.90 -27.98
C ARG A 357 -27.78 -30.14 -28.84
N ARG A 358 -27.27 -30.72 -29.93
CA ARG A 358 -26.40 -30.02 -30.89
C ARG A 358 -27.16 -28.94 -31.65
N GLU A 359 -28.35 -29.26 -32.16
CA GLU A 359 -29.22 -28.31 -32.86
C GLU A 359 -29.58 -27.10 -31.96
N LEU A 360 -29.97 -27.35 -30.71
CA LEU A 360 -30.20 -26.30 -29.72
C LEU A 360 -28.92 -25.49 -29.42
N PHE A 361 -27.76 -26.14 -29.30
CA PHE A 361 -26.49 -25.45 -29.08
C PHE A 361 -26.08 -24.58 -30.27
N ASP A 362 -26.25 -25.04 -31.51
CA ASP A 362 -25.95 -24.24 -32.72
C ASP A 362 -26.89 -23.04 -32.89
N ILE A 363 -28.15 -23.16 -32.43
CA ILE A 363 -29.10 -22.05 -32.34
C ILE A 363 -28.67 -21.07 -31.23
N LEU A 364 -28.27 -21.59 -30.06
CA LEU A 364 -27.80 -20.81 -28.91
C LEU A 364 -26.52 -20.01 -29.23
N VAL A 365 -25.55 -20.62 -29.92
CA VAL A 365 -24.32 -19.96 -30.36
C VAL A 365 -24.65 -18.80 -31.30
N LYS A 366 -25.53 -19.00 -32.30
CA LYS A 366 -25.96 -17.91 -33.21
C LYS A 366 -26.66 -16.78 -32.47
N SER A 367 -27.69 -17.11 -31.70
CA SER A 367 -28.47 -16.16 -30.87
C SER A 367 -27.56 -15.35 -29.95
N SER A 368 -26.63 -16.00 -29.26
CA SER A 368 -25.68 -15.32 -28.36
C SER A 368 -24.65 -14.47 -29.12
N THR A 369 -24.14 -14.89 -30.29
CA THR A 369 -23.25 -14.04 -31.10
C THR A 369 -23.96 -12.83 -31.71
N ASP A 370 -25.21 -12.97 -32.13
CA ASP A 370 -26.02 -11.87 -32.65
C ASP A 370 -26.33 -10.85 -31.54
N ARG A 371 -26.66 -11.34 -30.34
CA ARG A 371 -26.90 -10.47 -29.17
C ARG A 371 -25.62 -9.84 -28.62
N LEU A 372 -24.49 -10.54 -28.67
CA LEU A 372 -23.18 -10.02 -28.25
C LEU A 372 -22.62 -8.98 -29.22
N SER A 373 -22.85 -9.14 -30.53
CA SER A 373 -22.47 -8.16 -31.55
C SER A 373 -23.45 -6.96 -31.60
N GLY A 374 -24.72 -7.17 -31.27
CA GLY A 374 -25.69 -6.11 -31.00
C GLY A 374 -25.39 -5.29 -29.73
N LEU A 375 -24.61 -5.84 -28.79
CA LEU A 375 -24.13 -5.17 -27.59
C LEU A 375 -23.03 -4.14 -27.93
N LYS A 376 -23.46 -3.01 -28.51
CA LYS A 376 -22.70 -1.75 -28.33
C LYS A 376 -22.46 -1.56 -26.83
N THR A 377 -21.25 -1.16 -26.46
CA THR A 377 -20.90 -0.81 -25.08
C THR A 377 -21.70 0.41 -24.64
N ASP A 378 -22.89 0.17 -24.09
CA ASP A 378 -23.67 1.21 -23.42
C ASP A 378 -22.91 1.61 -22.16
N THR A 379 -22.22 2.74 -22.28
CA THR A 379 -21.43 3.35 -21.21
C THR A 379 -22.41 4.03 -20.27
N GLY A 380 -23.06 3.19 -19.43
CA GLY A 380 -24.01 3.64 -18.42
C GLY A 380 -23.46 4.85 -17.65
N PRO A 381 -24.33 5.84 -17.39
CA PRO A 381 -23.99 7.26 -17.43
C PRO A 381 -22.73 7.60 -16.62
N ASP A 382 -21.75 8.18 -17.32
CA ASP A 382 -20.46 8.61 -16.76
C ASP A 382 -20.67 9.39 -15.45
N GLN A 383 -20.39 8.74 -14.32
CA GLN A 383 -20.33 9.40 -13.00
C GLN A 383 -19.05 10.25 -12.95
N LYS A 384 -19.02 11.33 -13.73
CA LYS A 384 -17.99 12.38 -13.68
C LYS A 384 -17.82 12.77 -12.22
N MET A 385 -16.68 12.42 -11.65
CA MET A 385 -16.40 12.66 -10.23
C MET A 385 -16.53 14.16 -9.97
N LYS A 386 -17.45 14.55 -9.08
CA LYS A 386 -17.75 15.95 -8.76
C LYS A 386 -16.41 16.65 -8.44
N SER A 387 -16.07 17.71 -9.18
CA SER A 387 -14.79 18.41 -9.05
C SER A 387 -14.65 19.02 -7.65
N SER A 388 -14.00 18.31 -6.73
CA SER A 388 -14.03 18.71 -5.33
C SER A 388 -12.99 19.79 -5.04
N VAL A 389 -13.50 21.01 -4.86
CA VAL A 389 -12.71 22.21 -4.57
C VAL A 389 -12.57 22.34 -3.05
N ALA A 390 -11.34 22.23 -2.54
CA ALA A 390 -11.03 22.33 -1.11
C ALA A 390 -11.44 23.71 -0.52
N TYR A 391 -10.98 24.79 -1.16
CA TYR A 391 -11.39 26.17 -0.87
C TYR A 391 -11.60 26.94 -2.18
N LYS A 392 -12.61 27.81 -2.24
CA LYS A 392 -12.90 28.64 -3.43
C LYS A 392 -12.10 29.95 -3.47
N GLY A 393 -11.31 30.25 -2.44
CA GLY A 393 -10.44 31.43 -2.37
C GLY A 393 -9.75 31.57 -1.01
N ALA A 394 -8.67 32.34 -0.95
CA ALA A 394 -7.78 32.44 0.22
C ALA A 394 -8.49 32.85 1.52
N GLY A 395 -9.57 33.65 1.45
CA GLY A 395 -10.37 34.05 2.61
C GLY A 395 -11.13 32.91 3.30
N GLN A 396 -11.20 31.71 2.70
CA GLN A 396 -11.82 30.52 3.30
C GLN A 396 -10.82 29.62 4.04
N MET A 397 -9.51 29.84 3.88
CA MET A 397 -8.49 29.07 4.63
C MET A 397 -8.51 29.47 6.11
N PRO A 398 -8.56 28.52 7.06
CA PRO A 398 -8.50 28.82 8.49
C PRO A 398 -7.20 29.55 8.87
N LYS A 399 -7.30 30.48 9.83
CA LYS A 399 -6.17 31.29 10.33
C LYS A 399 -5.64 30.78 11.68
N GLU A 400 -5.73 29.47 11.87
CA GLU A 400 -5.30 28.74 13.07
C GLU A 400 -3.79 28.81 13.30
N ASP A 401 -3.37 28.84 14.56
CA ASP A 401 -1.95 28.91 14.93
C ASP A 401 -1.17 27.65 14.54
N ASP A 402 -1.82 26.48 14.50
CA ASP A 402 -1.17 25.25 13.99
C ASP A 402 -0.79 25.39 12.50
N ILE A 403 -1.60 26.07 11.68
CA ILE A 403 -1.27 26.32 10.26
C ILE A 403 -0.11 27.32 10.14
N ARG A 404 -0.11 28.39 10.95
CA ARG A 404 1.00 29.35 11.03
C ARG A 404 2.32 28.70 11.48
N ARG A 405 2.24 27.70 12.36
CA ARG A 405 3.37 26.90 12.86
C ARG A 405 3.69 25.69 11.98
N LEU A 406 3.17 25.64 10.75
CA LEU A 406 3.40 24.58 9.77
C LEU A 406 3.15 23.15 10.31
N ARG A 407 2.13 23.01 11.16
CA ARG A 407 1.64 21.72 11.65
C ARG A 407 0.52 21.20 10.75
N LEU A 408 0.27 19.89 10.82
CA LEU A 408 -0.82 19.27 10.09
C LEU A 408 -2.17 19.70 10.70
N PHE A 409 -3.10 20.12 9.84
CA PHE A 409 -4.44 20.57 10.25
C PHE A 409 -5.53 19.91 9.40
N VAL A 410 -6.70 19.68 9.98
CA VAL A 410 -7.86 19.11 9.26
C VAL A 410 -9.10 19.96 9.50
N ASP A 411 -9.52 20.67 8.46
CA ASP A 411 -10.79 21.39 8.43
C ASP A 411 -11.95 20.40 8.29
N LYS A 412 -12.69 20.21 9.38
CA LYS A 412 -13.86 19.32 9.45
C LYS A 412 -15.13 19.91 8.79
N LYS A 413 -15.13 21.20 8.44
CA LYS A 413 -16.27 21.92 7.83
C LYS A 413 -16.17 21.90 6.30
N TYR A 414 -14.97 22.06 5.75
CA TYR A 414 -14.68 21.98 4.32
C TYR A 414 -14.08 20.62 3.90
N GLU A 415 -14.15 19.62 4.79
CA GLU A 415 -13.67 18.24 4.60
C GLU A 415 -12.27 18.18 3.93
N THR A 416 -11.38 19.04 4.42
CA THR A 416 -10.09 19.39 3.78
C THR A 416 -8.94 19.28 4.77
N ILE A 417 -7.78 18.82 4.29
CA ILE A 417 -6.56 18.64 5.07
C ILE A 417 -5.51 19.63 4.56
N ILE A 418 -4.84 20.33 5.47
CA ILE A 418 -3.79 21.28 5.13
C ILE A 418 -2.43 20.64 5.47
N LEU A 419 -1.59 20.53 4.44
CA LEU A 419 -0.32 19.81 4.45
C LEU A 419 0.82 20.78 4.10
N PRO A 420 1.84 20.97 4.96
CA PRO A 420 2.95 21.86 4.69
C PRO A 420 3.92 21.22 3.67
N ILE A 421 4.06 21.82 2.49
CA ILE A 421 4.99 21.42 1.43
C ILE A 421 6.14 22.42 1.42
N PHE A 422 7.32 22.01 1.87
CA PHE A 422 8.53 22.85 1.93
C PHE A 422 8.30 24.28 2.49
N GLY A 423 7.48 24.39 3.54
CA GLY A 423 7.12 25.68 4.17
C GLY A 423 5.80 26.31 3.73
N LEU A 424 5.13 25.77 2.70
CA LEU A 424 3.87 26.30 2.17
C LEU A 424 2.67 25.44 2.62
N PRO A 425 1.66 25.99 3.35
CA PRO A 425 0.49 25.24 3.79
C PRO A 425 -0.51 24.98 2.64
N THR A 426 -0.46 23.78 2.05
CA THR A 426 -1.24 23.42 0.85
C THR A 426 -2.50 22.63 1.21
N PRO A 427 -3.70 23.05 0.75
CA PRO A 427 -4.97 22.37 1.08
C PRO A 427 -5.34 21.26 0.09
N PHE A 428 -5.76 20.10 0.61
CA PHE A 428 -6.23 18.93 -0.14
C PHE A 428 -7.60 18.46 0.37
N HIS A 429 -8.59 18.36 -0.52
CA HIS A 429 -9.92 17.84 -0.15
C HIS A 429 -9.87 16.32 0.12
N ILE A 430 -10.68 15.82 1.06
CA ILE A 430 -10.65 14.41 1.51
C ILE A 430 -10.85 13.39 0.37
N SER A 431 -11.61 13.73 -0.67
CA SER A 431 -11.82 12.87 -1.85
C SER A 431 -10.55 12.62 -2.67
N ALA A 432 -9.51 13.46 -2.52
CA ALA A 432 -8.21 13.22 -3.14
C ALA A 432 -7.38 12.16 -2.39
N LEU A 433 -7.78 11.74 -1.18
CA LEU A 433 -7.02 10.79 -0.35
C LEU A 433 -7.54 9.35 -0.49
N LYS A 434 -6.66 8.45 -0.93
CA LYS A 434 -6.91 7.02 -1.06
C LYS A 434 -6.91 6.31 0.29
N ASN A 435 -5.89 6.55 1.12
CA ASN A 435 -5.82 6.11 2.51
C ASN A 435 -4.70 6.85 3.27
N VAL A 436 -4.64 6.63 4.58
CA VAL A 436 -3.54 7.10 5.43
C VAL A 436 -3.10 5.97 6.36
N SER A 437 -1.78 5.83 6.52
CA SER A 437 -1.10 4.85 7.38
C SER A 437 -0.08 5.56 8.28
N THR A 438 0.15 5.02 9.47
CA THR A 438 1.18 5.50 10.40
C THR A 438 2.13 4.36 10.75
N SER A 439 3.43 4.64 10.85
CA SER A 439 4.45 3.74 11.39
C SER A 439 5.27 4.47 12.47
N ILE A 440 5.95 3.70 13.32
CA ILE A 440 6.79 4.23 14.41
C ILE A 440 8.09 3.44 14.36
N GLU A 441 9.22 4.14 14.27
CA GLU A 441 10.56 3.57 14.17
C GLU A 441 11.47 4.35 15.14
N ALA A 442 11.87 3.68 16.22
CA ALA A 442 12.58 4.29 17.36
C ALA A 442 11.91 5.61 17.82
N ASP A 443 12.67 6.70 17.90
CA ASP A 443 12.24 8.00 18.38
C ASP A 443 11.39 8.82 17.40
N TYR A 444 10.96 8.24 16.27
CA TYR A 444 10.19 8.94 15.23
C TYR A 444 8.86 8.23 14.88
N THR A 445 7.81 9.03 14.72
CA THR A 445 6.54 8.62 14.10
C THR A 445 6.49 9.14 12.67
N TYR A 446 6.09 8.28 11.73
CA TYR A 446 5.88 8.60 10.32
C TYR A 446 4.40 8.51 9.95
N LEU A 447 3.87 9.57 9.34
CA LEU A 447 2.51 9.62 8.80
C LEU A 447 2.56 9.65 7.27
N ARG A 448 2.16 8.54 6.64
CA ARG A 448 2.11 8.38 5.18
C ARG A 448 0.68 8.55 4.67
N ILE A 449 0.47 9.57 3.85
CA ILE A 449 -0.78 9.92 3.19
C ILE A 449 -0.69 9.49 1.73
N ASN A 450 -1.56 8.59 1.27
CA ASN A 450 -1.60 8.12 -0.11
C ASN A 450 -2.81 8.73 -0.83
N PHE A 451 -2.59 9.25 -2.03
CA PHE A 451 -3.58 9.99 -2.81
C PHE A 451 -4.20 9.14 -3.93
N HIS A 452 -5.30 9.62 -4.48
CA HIS A 452 -5.90 9.09 -5.70
C HIS A 452 -5.14 9.63 -6.92
N HIS A 453 -4.53 8.73 -7.68
CA HIS A 453 -3.83 9.01 -8.94
C HIS A 453 -4.25 7.99 -10.03
N PRO A 454 -4.12 8.31 -11.33
CA PRO A 454 -4.29 7.33 -12.41
C PRO A 454 -3.41 6.10 -12.18
N GLY A 455 -3.98 4.90 -12.32
CA GLY A 455 -3.31 3.62 -12.01
C GLY A 455 -3.23 3.27 -10.51
N ALA A 456 -3.77 4.08 -9.59
CA ALA A 456 -3.87 3.71 -8.18
C ALA A 456 -4.89 2.58 -7.92
N LEU A 457 -5.83 2.39 -8.84
CA LEU A 457 -6.92 1.42 -8.79
C LEU A 457 -6.80 0.51 -10.01
N VAL A 458 -6.91 -0.80 -9.81
CA VAL A 458 -6.77 -1.80 -10.88
C VAL A 458 -8.16 -2.01 -11.49
N GLY A 459 -8.53 -1.13 -12.42
CA GLY A 459 -9.82 -1.19 -13.11
C GLY A 459 -9.91 -0.21 -14.27
N VAL A 460 -10.33 -0.69 -15.45
CA VAL A 460 -10.47 0.13 -16.67
C VAL A 460 -11.55 1.21 -16.51
N LYS A 461 -12.56 0.99 -15.66
CA LYS A 461 -13.69 1.91 -15.44
C LYS A 461 -13.36 3.16 -14.60
N ASP A 462 -12.20 3.23 -13.95
CA ASP A 462 -11.88 4.37 -13.06
C ASP A 462 -11.10 5.51 -13.75
N VAL A 463 -10.64 5.32 -15.00
CA VAL A 463 -9.89 6.36 -15.74
C VAL A 463 -10.77 7.57 -16.08
N SER A 464 -12.07 7.36 -16.36
CA SER A 464 -13.03 8.45 -16.60
C SER A 464 -13.42 9.24 -15.35
N GLY A 465 -12.99 8.80 -14.16
CA GLY A 465 -13.17 9.55 -12.91
C GLY A 465 -12.29 10.79 -12.80
N PHE A 466 -11.16 10.85 -13.52
CA PHE A 466 -10.23 11.98 -13.48
C PHE A 466 -10.46 12.94 -14.64
N GLN A 467 -10.61 14.24 -14.35
CA GLN A 467 -10.90 15.25 -15.37
C GLN A 467 -9.78 15.43 -16.41
N ASN A 468 -8.51 15.24 -16.03
CA ASN A 468 -7.34 15.29 -16.91
C ASN A 468 -6.42 14.09 -16.62
N PRO A 469 -6.63 12.91 -17.26
CA PRO A 469 -5.86 11.70 -16.97
C PRO A 469 -4.33 11.82 -17.18
N GLU A 470 -3.89 12.76 -18.02
CA GLU A 470 -2.47 13.01 -18.31
C GLU A 470 -1.79 14.03 -17.37
N ALA A 471 -2.53 14.62 -16.43
CA ALA A 471 -1.95 15.58 -15.48
C ALA A 471 -0.96 14.91 -14.51
N THR A 472 -0.01 15.68 -13.98
CA THR A 472 0.91 15.19 -12.94
C THR A 472 0.18 15.07 -11.60
N TYR A 473 0.02 13.84 -11.10
CA TYR A 473 -0.63 13.56 -9.81
C TYR A 473 0.38 13.21 -8.72
N VAL A 474 0.16 13.74 -7.50
CA VAL A 474 0.85 13.29 -6.30
C VAL A 474 0.40 11.86 -5.99
N LYS A 475 1.36 10.95 -5.76
CA LYS A 475 1.08 9.56 -5.34
C LYS A 475 0.91 9.46 -3.83
N GLU A 476 1.87 9.98 -3.09
CA GLU A 476 1.99 9.83 -1.64
C GLU A 476 2.87 10.92 -1.04
N MET A 477 2.66 11.21 0.25
CA MET A 477 3.47 12.14 1.05
C MET A 477 3.69 11.52 2.43
N THR A 478 4.91 11.63 2.97
CA THR A 478 5.26 11.07 4.29
C THR A 478 5.85 12.16 5.18
N TYR A 479 5.23 12.39 6.33
CA TYR A 479 5.70 13.33 7.36
C TYR A 479 6.37 12.57 8.51
N ARG A 480 7.51 13.06 9.00
CA ARG A 480 8.21 12.54 10.18
C ARG A 480 8.11 13.54 11.34
N ALA A 481 7.84 13.08 12.56
CA ALA A 481 7.97 13.89 13.77
C ALA A 481 8.56 13.06 14.92
N SER A 482 9.25 13.70 15.87
CA SER A 482 9.84 12.99 17.00
C SER A 482 8.82 12.66 18.10
N ASN A 483 9.04 11.53 18.75
CA ASN A 483 8.34 11.05 19.94
C ASN A 483 8.94 11.60 21.25
N LEU A 484 10.12 12.23 21.20
CA LEU A 484 10.80 12.79 22.37
C LEU A 484 10.18 14.13 22.78
N ARG A 485 9.95 14.31 24.09
CA ARG A 485 9.45 15.56 24.67
C ARG A 485 10.61 16.50 25.01
N ARG A 486 10.71 17.65 24.34
CA ARG A 486 11.68 18.70 24.72
C ARG A 486 11.24 19.41 26.01
N HIS A 487 12.20 19.86 26.81
CA HIS A 487 11.91 20.65 28.01
C HIS A 487 11.34 22.01 27.60
N GLY A 488 10.17 22.37 28.13
CA GLY A 488 9.41 23.56 27.72
C GLY A 488 8.20 23.27 26.82
N GLU A 489 8.18 22.15 26.09
CA GLU A 489 7.00 21.77 25.29
C GLU A 489 5.90 21.11 26.14
N ALA A 490 4.67 21.57 25.93
CA ALA A 490 3.46 21.01 26.55
C ALA A 490 3.02 19.68 25.93
N THR A 491 3.38 19.42 24.67
CA THR A 491 2.92 18.26 23.87
C THR A 491 4.06 17.69 23.04
N ILE A 492 4.13 16.37 22.91
CA ILE A 492 5.09 15.70 22.02
C ILE A 492 4.76 16.04 20.55
N PRO A 493 5.73 16.38 19.68
CA PRO A 493 5.46 16.71 18.28
C PRO A 493 4.67 15.63 17.51
N ALA A 494 5.00 14.35 17.70
CA ALA A 494 4.26 13.23 17.14
C ALA A 494 2.78 13.12 17.60
N THR A 495 2.36 13.82 18.66
CA THR A 495 0.93 13.90 19.04
C THR A 495 0.10 14.61 17.97
N ASN A 496 0.64 15.61 17.25
CA ASN A 496 -0.06 16.25 16.13
C ASN A 496 -0.31 15.25 14.98
N LEU A 497 0.70 14.43 14.60
CA LEU A 497 0.57 13.40 13.56
C LEU A 497 -0.48 12.35 13.95
N ASN A 498 -0.43 11.84 15.18
CA ASN A 498 -1.37 10.83 15.68
C ASN A 498 -2.82 11.34 15.81
N ASN A 499 -3.00 12.58 16.26
CA ASN A 499 -4.32 13.22 16.30
C ASN A 499 -4.86 13.47 14.88
N THR A 500 -4.02 13.97 13.97
CA THR A 500 -4.37 14.21 12.57
C THR A 500 -4.79 12.91 11.89
N TYR A 501 -4.01 11.83 12.04
CA TYR A 501 -4.34 10.48 11.55
C TYR A 501 -5.72 9.99 12.01
N ARG A 502 -6.05 10.15 13.30
CA ARG A 502 -7.37 9.79 13.85
C ARG A 502 -8.49 10.62 13.21
N ILE A 503 -8.30 11.93 13.08
CA ILE A 503 -9.29 12.83 12.48
C ILE A 503 -9.50 12.54 11.00
N ILE A 504 -8.43 12.33 10.22
CA ILE A 504 -8.54 11.97 8.79
C ILE A 504 -9.30 10.65 8.63
N LYS A 505 -9.01 9.63 9.44
CA LYS A 505 -9.77 8.37 9.41
C LYS A 505 -11.25 8.55 9.75
N GLU A 506 -11.59 9.45 10.67
CA GLU A 506 -12.98 9.77 10.99
C GLU A 506 -13.70 10.46 9.83
N VAL A 507 -13.10 11.52 9.25
CA VAL A 507 -13.68 12.26 8.11
C VAL A 507 -13.80 11.36 6.88
N LEU A 508 -12.76 10.59 6.54
CA LEU A 508 -12.78 9.66 5.41
C LEU A 508 -13.87 8.58 5.55
N LYS A 509 -14.12 8.09 6.77
CA LYS A 509 -15.22 7.14 7.04
C LYS A 509 -16.60 7.79 6.86
N ARG A 510 -16.79 9.02 7.36
CA ARG A 510 -18.04 9.79 7.18
C ARG A 510 -18.31 10.09 5.71
N PHE A 511 -17.30 10.59 4.98
CA PHE A 511 -17.38 10.92 3.56
C PHE A 511 -17.76 9.70 2.71
N ARG A 512 -17.04 8.58 2.85
CA ARG A 512 -17.34 7.34 2.11
C ARG A 512 -18.70 6.73 2.44
N SER A 513 -19.16 6.87 3.69
CA SER A 513 -20.52 6.45 4.06
C SER A 513 -21.58 7.31 3.37
N ARG A 514 -21.35 8.62 3.23
CA ARG A 514 -22.25 9.56 2.54
C ARG A 514 -22.28 9.29 1.02
N GLU A 515 -21.12 9.12 0.38
CA GLU A 515 -21.06 8.77 -1.04
C GLU A 515 -21.70 7.41 -1.35
N ALA A 516 -21.54 6.42 -0.46
CA ALA A 516 -22.22 5.13 -0.61
C ALA A 516 -23.75 5.28 -0.50
N GLU A 517 -24.24 6.06 0.47
CA GLU A 517 -25.67 6.33 0.66
C GLU A 517 -26.26 7.16 -0.51
N GLU A 518 -25.54 8.17 -1.01
CA GLU A 518 -25.90 8.91 -2.23
C GLU A 518 -25.92 7.99 -3.46
N ARG A 519 -24.93 7.11 -3.63
CA ARG A 519 -24.88 6.16 -4.76
C ARG A 519 -25.95 5.07 -4.67
N GLU A 520 -26.33 4.63 -3.46
CA GLU A 520 -27.46 3.71 -3.29
C GLU A 520 -28.82 4.39 -3.55
N ARG A 521 -28.99 5.67 -3.18
CA ARG A 521 -30.17 6.47 -3.55
C ARG A 521 -30.25 6.79 -5.03
N ALA A 522 -29.15 7.15 -5.67
CA ALA A 522 -29.12 7.53 -7.10
C ALA A 522 -29.43 6.38 -8.07
N ASN A 523 -29.42 5.13 -7.58
CA ASN A 523 -29.84 3.93 -8.32
C ASN A 523 -31.21 3.40 -7.84
N LEU A 524 -31.99 4.20 -7.12
CA LEU A 524 -33.36 3.87 -6.74
C LEU A 524 -34.33 4.38 -7.82
N VAL A 525 -35.20 3.50 -8.31
CA VAL A 525 -36.32 3.90 -9.17
C VAL A 525 -37.44 4.43 -8.27
N GLU A 526 -37.85 5.69 -8.46
CA GLU A 526 -39.02 6.25 -7.77
C GLU A 526 -40.28 5.48 -8.19
N GLN A 527 -41.16 5.19 -7.23
CA GLN A 527 -42.36 4.37 -7.45
C GLN A 527 -43.63 5.18 -7.15
N ASP A 528 -44.74 4.78 -7.78
CA ASP A 528 -46.06 5.34 -7.51
C ASP A 528 -46.45 5.16 -6.03
N GLN A 529 -47.37 6.00 -5.54
CA GLN A 529 -47.90 5.85 -4.19
C GLN A 529 -48.97 4.75 -4.12
N LEU A 530 -48.96 4.01 -3.01
CA LEU A 530 -49.97 2.98 -2.75
C LEU A 530 -51.34 3.62 -2.49
N ILE A 531 -52.38 3.13 -3.17
CA ILE A 531 -53.77 3.58 -3.02
C ILE A 531 -54.37 2.84 -1.83
N VAL A 532 -54.51 3.53 -0.70
CA VAL A 532 -54.95 2.92 0.57
C VAL A 532 -56.48 2.80 0.60
N ASP A 533 -57.00 1.64 0.21
CA ASP A 533 -58.42 1.34 0.32
C ASP A 533 -58.89 1.36 1.80
N HIS A 534 -60.09 1.92 2.05
CA HIS A 534 -60.64 2.02 3.39
C HIS A 534 -60.87 0.65 4.07
N ALA A 535 -60.64 0.59 5.38
CA ALA A 535 -60.50 -0.63 6.20
C ALA A 535 -61.73 -1.57 6.33
N LYS A 536 -62.78 -1.37 5.53
CA LYS A 536 -63.86 -2.36 5.31
C LYS A 536 -63.63 -3.26 4.09
N GLY A 537 -62.76 -2.88 3.16
CA GLY A 537 -62.46 -3.65 1.95
C GLY A 537 -61.11 -4.40 1.98
N ALA A 538 -60.10 -3.85 2.67
CA ALA A 538 -58.78 -4.45 2.73
C ALA A 538 -58.76 -5.78 3.50
N PHE A 539 -58.24 -6.84 2.87
CA PHE A 539 -57.93 -8.11 3.55
C PHE A 539 -56.60 -8.01 4.29
N ARG A 540 -56.51 -8.66 5.46
CA ARG A 540 -55.44 -8.41 6.42
C ARG A 540 -54.94 -9.68 7.09
N LEU A 541 -53.62 -9.89 7.06
CA LEU A 541 -52.94 -11.00 7.70
C LEU A 541 -52.09 -10.43 8.85
N LYS A 542 -52.37 -10.88 10.07
CA LYS A 542 -51.75 -10.38 11.31
C LYS A 542 -50.56 -11.22 11.74
N ASP A 543 -49.83 -10.73 12.73
CA ASP A 543 -48.79 -11.46 13.46
C ASP A 543 -47.68 -12.02 12.55
N LEU A 544 -47.36 -11.19 11.54
CA LEU A 544 -46.29 -11.40 10.58
C LEU A 544 -45.02 -10.67 11.04
N TYR A 545 -43.88 -11.34 10.90
CA TYR A 545 -42.56 -10.73 10.95
C TYR A 545 -42.09 -10.39 9.53
N ILE A 546 -41.40 -9.27 9.35
CA ILE A 546 -40.79 -8.86 8.08
C ILE A 546 -39.29 -9.22 8.02
N ARG A 547 -38.85 -9.83 6.91
CA ARG A 547 -37.46 -10.15 6.58
C ARG A 547 -37.10 -9.54 5.21
N PRO A 548 -35.95 -8.85 5.06
CA PRO A 548 -35.09 -8.32 6.12
C PRO A 548 -35.82 -7.34 7.06
N ASN A 549 -35.41 -7.29 8.34
CA ASN A 549 -36.05 -6.42 9.34
C ASN A 549 -35.89 -4.92 9.01
N ILE A 550 -36.92 -4.11 9.29
CA ILE A 550 -36.89 -2.64 9.18
C ILE A 550 -35.87 -2.02 10.14
N ALA A 551 -35.72 -2.61 11.33
CA ALA A 551 -34.83 -2.17 12.40
C ALA A 551 -33.95 -3.32 12.93
N ALA A 552 -33.03 -3.03 13.86
CA ALA A 552 -32.12 -4.04 14.43
C ALA A 552 -32.82 -5.10 15.30
N LYS A 553 -34.04 -4.84 15.79
CA LYS A 553 -34.90 -5.82 16.47
C LYS A 553 -35.94 -6.36 15.49
N ARG A 554 -36.30 -7.64 15.65
CA ARG A 554 -37.52 -8.21 15.06
C ARG A 554 -38.75 -7.44 15.57
N ILE A 555 -39.69 -7.15 14.67
CA ILE A 555 -40.92 -6.40 14.95
C ILE A 555 -42.05 -7.13 14.22
N THR A 556 -43.19 -7.34 14.88
CA THR A 556 -44.41 -7.87 14.27
C THR A 556 -45.21 -6.76 13.59
N GLY A 557 -46.09 -7.14 12.67
CA GLY A 557 -47.01 -6.22 12.02
C GLY A 557 -48.17 -6.94 11.34
N THR A 558 -48.98 -6.15 10.65
CA THR A 558 -50.10 -6.62 9.82
C THR A 558 -49.79 -6.28 8.36
N LEU A 559 -49.98 -7.24 7.46
CA LEU A 559 -49.95 -7.04 6.01
C LEU A 559 -51.39 -6.81 5.52
N GLU A 560 -51.64 -5.66 4.91
CA GLU A 560 -52.94 -5.25 4.37
C GLU A 560 -52.87 -5.24 2.82
N THR A 561 -53.89 -5.79 2.17
CA THR A 561 -54.00 -5.88 0.70
C THR A 561 -54.88 -4.75 0.15
N HIS A 562 -54.39 -4.04 -0.86
CA HIS A 562 -55.04 -2.88 -1.49
C HIS A 562 -55.02 -2.96 -3.03
N SER A 563 -55.78 -2.08 -3.68
CA SER A 563 -56.09 -2.08 -5.12
C SER A 563 -54.89 -1.97 -6.08
N ASN A 564 -53.72 -1.50 -5.64
CA ASN A 564 -52.48 -1.50 -6.43
C ASN A 564 -51.25 -2.12 -5.72
N GLY A 565 -51.42 -2.77 -4.56
CA GLY A 565 -50.29 -3.37 -3.83
C GLY A 565 -50.61 -3.84 -2.42
N PHE A 566 -49.55 -4.03 -1.63
CA PHE A 566 -49.61 -4.36 -0.20
C PHE A 566 -49.05 -3.23 0.65
N ARG A 567 -49.56 -3.09 1.88
CA ARG A 567 -48.94 -2.32 2.97
C ARG A 567 -48.66 -3.21 4.16
N PHE A 568 -47.40 -3.32 4.57
CA PHE A 568 -47.06 -3.84 5.89
C PHE A 568 -47.00 -2.68 6.88
N THR A 569 -47.79 -2.74 7.96
CA THR A 569 -47.73 -1.79 9.07
C THR A 569 -47.19 -2.50 10.31
N SER A 570 -46.04 -2.04 10.81
CA SER A 570 -45.42 -2.55 12.04
C SER A 570 -46.18 -2.10 13.29
N ILE A 571 -46.06 -2.82 14.41
CA ILE A 571 -46.61 -2.38 15.72
C ILE A 571 -46.03 -1.04 16.24
N ARG A 572 -44.99 -0.49 15.60
CA ARG A 572 -44.42 0.85 15.88
C ARG A 572 -44.93 1.93 14.93
N GLY A 573 -45.78 1.59 13.96
CA GLY A 573 -46.23 2.49 12.90
C GLY A 573 -45.24 2.65 11.73
N ASP A 574 -44.18 1.83 11.64
CA ASP A 574 -43.34 1.80 10.44
C ASP A 574 -44.17 1.19 9.29
N GLN A 575 -44.26 1.86 8.15
CA GLN A 575 -44.98 1.37 6.96
C GLN A 575 -44.01 0.96 5.86
N VAL A 576 -44.32 -0.14 5.16
CA VAL A 576 -43.59 -0.62 3.98
C VAL A 576 -44.61 -0.97 2.90
N ASP A 577 -44.53 -0.27 1.77
CA ASP A 577 -45.43 -0.43 0.62
C ASP A 577 -44.79 -1.27 -0.48
N ILE A 578 -45.57 -2.14 -1.11
CA ILE A 578 -45.12 -3.02 -2.20
C ILE A 578 -46.18 -3.01 -3.31
N LEU A 579 -45.91 -2.29 -4.40
CA LEU A 579 -46.81 -2.22 -5.56
C LEU A 579 -46.82 -3.54 -6.34
N TYR A 580 -48.00 -3.96 -6.83
CA TYR A 580 -48.13 -5.16 -7.67
C TYR A 580 -47.27 -5.08 -8.94
N ASN A 581 -47.24 -3.92 -9.60
CA ASN A 581 -46.40 -3.68 -10.79
C ASN A 581 -44.90 -3.99 -10.55
N ASN A 582 -44.41 -3.75 -9.33
CA ASN A 582 -42.99 -3.94 -8.98
C ASN A 582 -42.68 -5.37 -8.51
N ILE A 583 -43.66 -6.20 -8.19
CA ILE A 583 -43.43 -7.62 -7.90
C ILE A 583 -43.06 -8.32 -9.22
N LYS A 584 -42.03 -9.17 -9.19
CA LYS A 584 -41.65 -10.03 -10.29
C LYS A 584 -42.18 -11.45 -10.07
N HIS A 585 -41.97 -11.98 -8.87
CA HIS A 585 -42.52 -13.27 -8.42
C HIS A 585 -43.07 -13.14 -7.00
N ALA A 586 -44.18 -13.82 -6.74
CA ALA A 586 -44.70 -14.03 -5.39
C ALA A 586 -44.72 -15.54 -5.10
N PHE A 587 -44.15 -15.96 -3.98
CA PHE A 587 -44.10 -17.35 -3.56
C PHE A 587 -44.86 -17.54 -2.25
N TYR A 588 -45.69 -18.58 -2.19
CA TYR A 588 -46.32 -19.06 -0.97
C TYR A 588 -45.66 -20.36 -0.52
N GLN A 589 -44.98 -20.33 0.62
CA GLN A 589 -44.33 -21.49 1.22
C GLN A 589 -45.15 -21.94 2.44
N PRO A 590 -45.84 -23.10 2.38
CA PRO A 590 -46.49 -23.68 3.55
C PRO A 590 -45.47 -24.24 4.54
N CYS A 591 -45.86 -24.37 5.82
CA CYS A 591 -45.07 -24.96 6.91
C CYS A 591 -44.97 -26.51 6.84
N ASP A 592 -44.98 -27.07 5.64
CA ASP A 592 -45.03 -28.52 5.40
C ASP A 592 -43.62 -29.12 5.50
N GLY A 593 -43.25 -29.51 6.72
CA GLY A 593 -41.89 -29.91 7.09
C GLY A 593 -40.95 -28.74 7.42
N GLU A 594 -41.49 -27.54 7.64
CA GLU A 594 -40.74 -26.31 7.93
C GLU A 594 -41.29 -25.62 9.19
N MET A 595 -40.41 -25.02 10.01
CA MET A 595 -40.80 -24.28 11.23
C MET A 595 -41.39 -22.88 10.96
N ILE A 596 -41.57 -22.51 9.70
CA ILE A 596 -42.13 -21.21 9.28
C ILE A 596 -43.07 -21.38 8.10
N ILE A 597 -44.14 -20.58 8.11
CA ILE A 597 -44.98 -20.32 6.93
C ILE A 597 -44.65 -18.92 6.42
N LEU A 598 -44.52 -18.72 5.11
CA LEU A 598 -44.12 -17.43 4.56
C LEU A 598 -44.72 -17.08 3.19
N LEU A 599 -44.80 -15.78 2.96
CA LEU A 599 -45.00 -15.13 1.68
C LEU A 599 -43.70 -14.42 1.31
N HIS A 600 -43.12 -14.72 0.15
CA HIS A 600 -41.93 -14.06 -0.37
C HIS A 600 -42.29 -13.26 -1.63
N PHE A 601 -41.86 -12.01 -1.70
CA PHE A 601 -41.97 -11.14 -2.87
C PHE A 601 -40.57 -10.82 -3.40
N HIS A 602 -40.26 -11.34 -4.58
CA HIS A 602 -39.07 -10.97 -5.33
C HIS A 602 -39.42 -9.82 -6.27
N LEU A 603 -38.75 -8.68 -6.13
CA LEU A 603 -39.11 -7.43 -6.81
C LEU A 603 -38.29 -7.22 -8.09
N LYS A 604 -38.88 -6.50 -9.04
CA LYS A 604 -38.23 -6.01 -10.28
C LYS A 604 -37.22 -4.91 -9.93
N ASN A 605 -37.65 -3.90 -9.18
CA ASN A 605 -36.82 -2.84 -8.65
C ASN A 605 -36.73 -2.96 -7.12
N ALA A 606 -35.52 -2.84 -6.57
CA ALA A 606 -35.32 -2.85 -5.13
C ALA A 606 -35.93 -1.60 -4.47
N ILE A 607 -36.72 -1.78 -3.42
CA ILE A 607 -37.32 -0.69 -2.63
C ILE A 607 -36.41 -0.30 -1.47
N MET A 608 -36.48 0.94 -1.00
CA MET A 608 -35.75 1.40 0.18
C MET A 608 -36.66 1.39 1.41
N TYR A 609 -36.36 0.56 2.39
CA TYR A 609 -36.93 0.66 3.73
C TYR A 609 -35.85 0.44 4.81
N GLY A 610 -36.00 1.12 5.95
CA GLY A 610 -34.94 1.20 6.96
C GLY A 610 -33.72 1.98 6.45
N LYS A 611 -32.62 1.28 6.15
CA LYS A 611 -31.33 1.88 5.71
C LYS A 611 -30.67 1.17 4.53
N LYS A 612 -31.37 0.28 3.83
CA LYS A 612 -30.84 -0.49 2.70
C LYS A 612 -31.89 -0.61 1.63
N LYS A 613 -31.47 -0.67 0.36
CA LYS A 613 -32.32 -1.19 -0.72
C LYS A 613 -32.50 -2.70 -0.53
N GLN A 614 -33.72 -3.20 -0.73
CA GLN A 614 -34.08 -4.61 -0.66
C GLN A 614 -34.83 -5.00 -1.93
N GLN A 615 -34.37 -6.07 -2.60
CA GLN A 615 -35.07 -6.66 -3.75
C GLN A 615 -35.99 -7.81 -3.33
N ASP A 616 -35.63 -8.51 -2.25
CA ASP A 616 -36.37 -9.65 -1.71
C ASP A 616 -37.00 -9.25 -0.38
N VAL A 617 -38.32 -9.40 -0.26
CA VAL A 617 -39.09 -9.06 0.94
C VAL A 617 -39.98 -10.24 1.33
N GLN A 618 -39.88 -10.66 2.59
CA GLN A 618 -40.59 -11.81 3.14
C GLN A 618 -41.45 -11.39 4.33
N PHE A 619 -42.66 -11.95 4.38
CA PHE A 619 -43.54 -11.90 5.55
C PHE A 619 -43.79 -13.32 6.03
N TYR A 620 -43.55 -13.58 7.32
CA TYR A 620 -43.57 -14.94 7.84
C TYR A 620 -44.08 -15.02 9.28
N THR A 621 -44.60 -16.19 9.64
CA THR A 621 -44.97 -16.56 11.00
C THR A 621 -44.23 -17.84 11.37
N GLU A 622 -43.73 -17.91 12.61
CA GLU A 622 -43.08 -19.11 13.17
C GLU A 622 -44.16 -20.08 13.68
N VAL A 623 -44.05 -21.35 13.31
CA VAL A 623 -45.05 -22.40 13.53
C VAL A 623 -44.36 -23.56 14.26
N GLY A 624 -44.69 -23.72 15.53
CA GLY A 624 -44.02 -24.63 16.48
C GLY A 624 -43.15 -23.87 17.47
N GLU A 625 -43.27 -24.23 18.75
CA GLU A 625 -42.50 -23.63 19.86
C GLU A 625 -41.36 -24.57 20.27
N LEU A 626 -40.17 -24.04 20.52
CA LEU A 626 -39.02 -24.85 20.93
C LEU A 626 -39.08 -25.12 22.44
N THR A 627 -39.99 -26.00 22.85
CA THR A 627 -40.37 -26.32 24.25
C THR A 627 -39.30 -27.10 25.05
N THR A 628 -38.02 -26.74 24.91
CA THR A 628 -36.91 -27.35 25.66
C THR A 628 -36.83 -26.83 27.11
N ASP A 629 -37.92 -26.95 27.89
CA ASP A 629 -37.87 -26.83 29.35
C ASP A 629 -37.27 -28.10 29.96
N LEU A 630 -35.96 -28.28 29.77
CA LEU A 630 -35.14 -29.41 30.20
C LEU A 630 -35.03 -29.58 31.73
N SER A 631 -35.88 -28.90 32.50
CA SER A 631 -35.85 -28.85 33.97
C SER A 631 -36.65 -29.96 34.68
N LYS A 632 -37.54 -30.67 33.97
CA LYS A 632 -38.50 -31.61 34.58
C LYS A 632 -38.31 -33.06 34.13
N ALA A 633 -37.31 -33.72 34.69
CA ALA A 633 -37.24 -35.18 34.66
C ALA A 633 -38.30 -35.80 35.61
N HIS A 634 -38.84 -36.97 35.22
CA HIS A 634 -39.75 -37.84 35.96
C HIS A 634 -41.22 -37.45 36.09
N SER A 635 -42.01 -37.85 35.09
CA SER A 635 -43.32 -38.49 35.31
C SER A 635 -43.54 -39.57 34.24
N ARG A 636 -44.23 -40.66 34.58
CA ARG A 636 -44.72 -41.69 33.62
C ARG A 636 -46.23 -41.55 33.43
N MET A 637 -46.68 -40.32 33.29
CA MET A 637 -48.09 -39.94 33.16
C MET A 637 -48.28 -38.82 32.11
N GLN A 638 -47.31 -38.68 31.21
CA GLN A 638 -47.16 -37.53 30.30
C GLN A 638 -47.71 -37.80 28.90
N ASP A 639 -47.70 -39.06 28.44
CA ASP A 639 -48.07 -39.50 27.08
C ASP A 639 -49.40 -38.91 26.58
N ARG A 640 -50.36 -38.68 27.48
CA ARG A 640 -51.64 -38.04 27.16
C ARG A 640 -51.53 -36.52 27.01
N ASP A 641 -50.84 -35.84 27.93
CA ASP A 641 -50.60 -34.40 27.86
C ASP A 641 -49.75 -34.05 26.62
N ASP A 642 -48.81 -34.93 26.27
CA ASP A 642 -47.95 -34.83 25.09
C ASP A 642 -48.75 -35.04 23.80
N LEU A 643 -49.69 -36.00 23.75
CA LEU A 643 -50.64 -36.15 22.65
C LEU A 643 -51.60 -34.95 22.54
N GLU A 644 -52.13 -34.45 23.66
CA GLU A 644 -52.96 -33.25 23.70
C GLU A 644 -52.16 -31.98 23.35
N ALA A 645 -50.82 -31.98 23.48
CA ALA A 645 -49.94 -30.92 22.99
C ALA A 645 -49.68 -31.05 21.48
N GLU A 646 -49.33 -32.25 20.98
CA GLU A 646 -49.11 -32.48 19.55
C GLU A 646 -50.37 -32.18 18.73
N GLN A 647 -51.55 -32.59 19.23
CA GLN A 647 -52.80 -32.29 18.54
C GLN A 647 -53.11 -30.79 18.51
N ARG A 648 -52.91 -30.05 19.62
CA ARG A 648 -53.05 -28.59 19.63
C ARG A 648 -52.06 -27.90 18.69
N GLU A 649 -50.84 -28.42 18.56
CA GLU A 649 -49.88 -27.90 17.60
C GLU A 649 -50.37 -28.12 16.17
N ARG A 650 -50.80 -29.34 15.82
CA ARG A 650 -51.37 -29.66 14.50
C ARG A 650 -52.56 -28.77 14.14
N GLU A 651 -53.52 -28.61 15.06
CA GLU A 651 -54.68 -27.72 14.90
C GLU A 651 -54.26 -26.26 14.68
N MET A 652 -53.24 -25.78 15.40
CA MET A 652 -52.66 -24.45 15.20
C MET A 652 -51.95 -24.32 13.83
N ARG A 653 -51.21 -25.34 13.39
CA ARG A 653 -50.57 -25.36 12.06
C ARG A 653 -51.62 -25.25 10.95
N ASP A 654 -52.68 -26.04 11.02
CA ASP A 654 -53.76 -26.05 10.02
C ASP A 654 -54.57 -24.74 10.04
N GLN A 655 -54.85 -24.17 11.23
CA GLN A 655 -55.52 -22.88 11.35
C GLN A 655 -54.71 -21.74 10.69
N ILE A 656 -53.39 -21.70 10.94
CA ILE A 656 -52.50 -20.72 10.32
C ILE A 656 -52.39 -20.96 8.80
N LYS A 657 -52.26 -22.22 8.36
CA LYS A 657 -52.21 -22.60 6.94
C LYS A 657 -53.47 -22.16 6.19
N ALA A 658 -54.65 -22.38 6.78
CA ALA A 658 -55.94 -21.93 6.24
C ALA A 658 -56.04 -20.40 6.18
N ALA A 659 -55.54 -19.68 7.19
CA ALA A 659 -55.53 -18.21 7.20
C ALA A 659 -54.64 -17.64 6.08
N PHE A 660 -53.43 -18.17 5.91
CA PHE A 660 -52.53 -17.78 4.81
C PHE A 660 -53.11 -18.14 3.45
N ARG A 661 -53.65 -19.35 3.25
CA ARG A 661 -54.26 -19.76 1.98
C ARG A 661 -55.43 -18.84 1.61
N SER A 662 -56.32 -18.55 2.56
CA SER A 662 -57.44 -17.62 2.35
C SER A 662 -56.99 -16.19 2.04
N PHE A 663 -55.83 -15.75 2.57
CA PHE A 663 -55.23 -14.45 2.23
C PHE A 663 -54.66 -14.45 0.80
N VAL A 664 -54.00 -15.52 0.38
CA VAL A 664 -53.50 -15.72 -0.98
C VAL A 664 -54.64 -15.71 -2.00
N ASP A 665 -55.63 -16.60 -1.86
CA ASP A 665 -56.73 -16.75 -2.83
C ASP A 665 -57.50 -15.43 -3.06
N LYS A 666 -57.70 -14.65 -1.97
CA LYS A 666 -58.34 -13.33 -2.02
C LYS A 666 -57.47 -12.25 -2.65
N THR A 667 -56.15 -12.32 -2.41
CA THR A 667 -55.18 -11.38 -2.97
C THR A 667 -55.05 -11.59 -4.47
N GLU A 668 -54.96 -12.84 -4.94
CA GLU A 668 -54.97 -13.18 -6.37
C GLU A 668 -56.27 -12.67 -7.03
N ALA A 669 -57.42 -12.87 -6.38
CA ALA A 669 -58.72 -12.39 -6.88
C ALA A 669 -58.79 -10.86 -7.05
N LEU A 670 -58.13 -10.07 -6.19
CA LEU A 670 -57.98 -8.62 -6.34
C LEU A 670 -56.94 -8.26 -7.41
N ALA A 671 -55.80 -8.95 -7.41
CA ALA A 671 -54.63 -8.61 -8.21
C ALA A 671 -54.66 -9.17 -9.65
N ARG A 672 -55.74 -9.86 -10.08
CA ARG A 672 -55.92 -10.38 -11.46
C ARG A 672 -55.61 -9.37 -12.56
N ARG A 673 -55.88 -8.07 -12.34
CA ARG A 673 -55.58 -6.98 -13.29
C ARG A 673 -54.08 -6.78 -13.55
N TYR A 674 -53.23 -7.27 -12.66
CA TYR A 674 -51.77 -7.13 -12.69
C TYR A 674 -51.04 -8.47 -12.91
N ASN A 675 -51.79 -9.55 -13.18
CA ASN A 675 -51.25 -10.91 -13.38
C ASN A 675 -50.34 -11.41 -12.24
N LEU A 676 -50.74 -11.12 -10.99
CA LEU A 676 -50.06 -11.62 -9.80
C LEU A 676 -50.65 -12.95 -9.35
N GLU A 677 -49.82 -13.99 -9.35
CA GLU A 677 -50.12 -15.35 -8.87
C GLU A 677 -49.10 -15.75 -7.80
N PHE A 678 -49.49 -16.56 -6.81
CA PHE A 678 -48.61 -17.05 -5.76
C PHE A 678 -48.15 -18.48 -6.06
N GLU A 679 -46.96 -18.60 -6.64
CA GLU A 679 -46.36 -19.90 -6.93
C GLU A 679 -46.06 -20.67 -5.64
N THR A 680 -46.47 -21.95 -5.60
CA THR A 680 -46.18 -22.87 -4.50
C THR A 680 -45.04 -23.81 -4.92
N PRO A 681 -43.95 -23.93 -4.15
CA PRO A 681 -42.78 -24.73 -4.53
C PRO A 681 -43.05 -26.24 -4.48
N PHE A 682 -42.51 -26.96 -5.48
CA PHE A 682 -42.61 -28.42 -5.60
C PHE A 682 -41.54 -29.10 -4.73
N ARG A 683 -41.89 -29.38 -3.46
CA ARG A 683 -40.96 -29.99 -2.48
C ARG A 683 -40.38 -31.33 -2.97
N ASP A 684 -41.16 -32.12 -3.70
CA ASP A 684 -40.78 -33.45 -4.21
C ASP A 684 -39.70 -33.41 -5.30
N LEU A 685 -39.60 -32.29 -6.03
CA LEU A 685 -38.55 -32.02 -7.02
C LEU A 685 -37.36 -31.26 -6.40
N GLY A 686 -37.40 -31.00 -5.10
CA GLY A 686 -36.37 -30.25 -4.38
C GLY A 686 -35.11 -31.06 -4.11
N PHE A 687 -33.99 -30.37 -3.99
CA PHE A 687 -32.67 -30.96 -3.75
C PHE A 687 -31.81 -30.06 -2.86
N TYR A 688 -30.84 -30.68 -2.15
CA TYR A 688 -29.89 -29.94 -1.34
C TYR A 688 -28.75 -29.37 -2.17
N GLY A 689 -28.35 -28.13 -1.89
CA GLY A 689 -27.23 -27.45 -2.56
C GLY A 689 -26.81 -26.18 -1.83
N CYS A 690 -25.62 -25.66 -2.15
CA CYS A 690 -25.02 -24.51 -1.50
C CYS A 690 -24.92 -23.31 -2.47
N PRO A 691 -25.98 -22.48 -2.58
CA PRO A 691 -25.97 -21.26 -3.41
C PRO A 691 -25.16 -20.11 -2.79
N HIS A 692 -24.92 -20.15 -1.48
CA HIS A 692 -24.30 -19.07 -0.72
C HIS A 692 -23.14 -19.55 0.16
N ARG A 693 -23.44 -19.96 1.40
CA ARG A 693 -22.45 -20.47 2.38
C ARG A 693 -22.98 -21.61 3.25
N SER A 694 -24.31 -21.74 3.39
CA SER A 694 -24.99 -22.92 3.91
C SER A 694 -25.45 -23.82 2.76
N THR A 695 -25.52 -25.13 3.03
CA THR A 695 -26.30 -26.06 2.22
C THR A 695 -27.76 -25.88 2.59
N VAL A 696 -28.57 -25.41 1.64
CA VAL A 696 -30.01 -25.19 1.80
C VAL A 696 -30.79 -26.25 1.00
N PHE A 697 -32.09 -26.39 1.27
CA PHE A 697 -32.99 -27.09 0.37
C PHE A 697 -33.47 -26.11 -0.72
N LEU A 698 -33.17 -26.41 -1.98
CA LEU A 698 -33.68 -25.68 -3.15
C LEU A 698 -34.92 -26.40 -3.65
N MET A 699 -35.97 -25.66 -3.98
CA MET A 699 -37.21 -26.18 -4.54
C MET A 699 -37.53 -25.44 -5.84
N PRO A 700 -37.86 -26.15 -6.93
CA PRO A 700 -38.38 -25.51 -8.12
C PRO A 700 -39.85 -25.07 -7.92
N THR A 701 -40.25 -24.09 -8.71
CA THR A 701 -41.62 -23.57 -8.87
C THR A 701 -41.95 -23.61 -10.37
N SER A 702 -43.08 -23.02 -10.79
CA SER A 702 -43.47 -22.99 -12.20
C SER A 702 -42.58 -22.07 -13.06
N SER A 703 -42.03 -21.00 -12.49
CA SER A 703 -41.19 -20.02 -13.20
C SER A 703 -39.77 -19.84 -12.65
N ALA A 704 -39.48 -20.36 -11.44
CA ALA A 704 -38.24 -20.09 -10.72
C ALA A 704 -37.65 -21.30 -9.96
N VAL A 705 -36.36 -21.23 -9.62
CA VAL A 705 -35.76 -22.01 -8.53
C VAL A 705 -35.69 -21.12 -7.30
N ILE A 706 -36.16 -21.62 -6.15
CA ILE A 706 -36.15 -20.85 -4.90
C ILE A 706 -35.55 -21.62 -3.73
N SER A 707 -34.94 -20.88 -2.82
CA SER A 707 -34.76 -21.29 -1.43
C SER A 707 -35.02 -20.06 -0.56
N VAL A 708 -36.17 -20.07 0.12
CA VAL A 708 -36.72 -18.90 0.83
C VAL A 708 -36.91 -19.14 2.33
N THR A 709 -36.72 -20.37 2.80
CA THR A 709 -36.80 -20.73 4.22
C THR A 709 -35.60 -20.19 5.02
N GLU A 710 -34.40 -20.33 4.45
CA GLU A 710 -33.15 -19.74 4.97
C GLU A 710 -32.88 -18.31 4.46
N LEU A 711 -31.92 -17.63 5.11
CA LEU A 711 -31.43 -16.30 4.74
C LEU A 711 -29.91 -16.34 4.45
N PRO A 712 -29.42 -15.61 3.43
CA PRO A 712 -30.18 -14.80 2.47
C PRO A 712 -30.98 -15.68 1.50
N PRO A 713 -32.17 -15.22 1.06
CA PRO A 713 -32.99 -15.98 0.13
C PRO A 713 -32.28 -16.12 -1.22
N PHE A 714 -32.60 -17.18 -1.93
CA PHE A 714 -32.11 -17.48 -3.26
C PHE A 714 -33.30 -17.59 -4.20
N VAL A 715 -33.34 -16.79 -5.27
CA VAL A 715 -34.39 -16.80 -6.30
C VAL A 715 -33.75 -16.66 -7.66
N ILE A 716 -34.02 -17.62 -8.56
CA ILE A 716 -33.59 -17.58 -9.96
C ILE A 716 -34.82 -17.72 -10.84
N THR A 717 -35.12 -16.68 -11.62
CA THR A 717 -36.12 -16.76 -12.70
C THR A 717 -35.58 -17.60 -13.85
N LEU A 718 -36.27 -18.68 -14.21
CA LEU A 718 -35.82 -19.58 -15.28
C LEU A 718 -35.90 -18.92 -16.66
N GLU A 719 -36.85 -18.01 -16.88
CA GLU A 719 -36.93 -17.23 -18.12
C GLU A 719 -35.67 -16.35 -18.37
N GLU A 720 -34.95 -15.96 -17.32
CA GLU A 720 -33.70 -15.19 -17.46
C GLU A 720 -32.46 -16.06 -17.69
N VAL A 721 -32.58 -17.39 -17.71
CA VAL A 721 -31.46 -18.31 -17.92
C VAL A 721 -31.28 -18.59 -19.41
N GLU A 722 -30.04 -18.46 -19.90
CA GLU A 722 -29.63 -18.79 -21.27
C GLU A 722 -29.31 -20.29 -21.38
N PHE A 723 -28.53 -20.80 -20.42
CA PHE A 723 -28.28 -22.23 -20.24
C PHE A 723 -27.83 -22.55 -18.80
N VAL A 724 -27.92 -23.83 -18.44
CA VAL A 724 -27.41 -24.38 -17.17
C VAL A 724 -26.23 -25.30 -17.46
N MET A 725 -25.10 -25.07 -16.79
CA MET A 725 -23.89 -25.89 -16.90
C MET A 725 -23.67 -26.68 -15.61
N LEU A 726 -23.52 -28.00 -15.73
CA LEU A 726 -23.23 -28.89 -14.61
C LEU A 726 -21.71 -29.14 -14.53
N GLU A 727 -21.08 -28.61 -13.49
CA GLU A 727 -19.65 -28.72 -13.25
C GLU A 727 -19.30 -29.88 -12.31
N ARG A 728 -18.05 -30.37 -12.41
CA ARG A 728 -17.50 -31.46 -11.57
C ARG A 728 -18.28 -32.80 -11.64
N VAL A 729 -19.15 -33.00 -12.64
CA VAL A 729 -19.85 -34.26 -12.89
C VAL A 729 -18.84 -35.37 -13.27
N SER A 730 -18.46 -36.19 -12.30
CA SER A 730 -17.53 -37.31 -12.44
C SER A 730 -17.90 -38.45 -11.50
N LEU A 731 -17.73 -39.69 -11.95
CA LEU A 731 -17.93 -40.92 -11.15
C LEU A 731 -17.04 -40.98 -9.89
N SER A 732 -15.95 -40.20 -9.84
CA SER A 732 -15.05 -40.11 -8.70
C SER A 732 -15.49 -39.11 -7.62
N ILE A 733 -16.50 -38.27 -7.86
CA ILE A 733 -16.88 -37.17 -6.97
C ILE A 733 -18.33 -37.37 -6.48
N ARG A 734 -18.55 -37.27 -5.16
CA ARG A 734 -19.86 -37.47 -4.52
C ARG A 734 -20.81 -36.28 -4.65
N THR A 735 -20.32 -35.16 -5.18
CA THR A 735 -21.08 -33.93 -5.39
C THR A 735 -20.70 -33.28 -6.72
N PHE A 736 -21.62 -32.53 -7.30
CA PHE A 736 -21.42 -31.70 -8.49
C PHE A 736 -21.88 -30.26 -8.19
N ASP A 737 -21.57 -29.32 -9.09
CA ASP A 737 -22.08 -27.95 -9.01
C ASP A 737 -22.95 -27.63 -10.22
N MET A 738 -23.81 -26.63 -10.09
CA MET A 738 -24.71 -26.17 -11.14
C MET A 738 -24.57 -24.66 -11.32
N VAL A 739 -24.34 -24.23 -12.56
CA VAL A 739 -24.12 -22.83 -12.94
C VAL A 739 -25.27 -22.36 -13.81
N PHE A 740 -26.01 -21.36 -13.33
CA PHE A 740 -27.02 -20.65 -14.11
C PHE A 740 -26.36 -19.48 -14.85
N VAL A 741 -26.23 -19.61 -16.17
CA VAL A 741 -25.75 -18.53 -17.04
C VAL A 741 -26.95 -17.73 -17.52
N PHE A 742 -26.99 -16.44 -17.21
CA PHE A 742 -28.12 -15.58 -17.54
C PHE A 742 -28.09 -15.08 -18.99
N LYS A 743 -29.27 -14.74 -19.52
CA LYS A 743 -29.45 -14.11 -20.83
C LYS A 743 -28.81 -12.72 -20.91
N ASP A 744 -28.68 -12.02 -19.78
CA ASP A 744 -27.87 -10.80 -19.68
C ASP A 744 -26.49 -11.12 -19.10
N TYR A 745 -25.45 -10.99 -19.92
CA TYR A 745 -24.07 -11.24 -19.51
C TYR A 745 -23.48 -10.16 -18.58
N ASN A 746 -24.16 -9.03 -18.36
CA ASN A 746 -23.79 -8.07 -17.31
C ASN A 746 -24.16 -8.59 -15.91
N LYS A 747 -25.20 -9.41 -15.82
CA LYS A 747 -25.61 -10.11 -14.59
C LYS A 747 -24.64 -11.27 -14.34
N LYS A 748 -24.00 -11.28 -13.16
CA LYS A 748 -23.09 -12.36 -12.77
C LYS A 748 -23.83 -13.72 -12.75
N PRO A 749 -23.27 -14.79 -13.34
CA PRO A 749 -23.82 -16.14 -13.21
C PRO A 749 -24.01 -16.54 -11.75
N ALA A 750 -25.04 -17.35 -11.49
CA ALA A 750 -25.33 -17.86 -10.15
C ALA A 750 -24.87 -19.32 -10.03
N MET A 751 -24.13 -19.63 -8.96
CA MET A 751 -23.56 -20.95 -8.69
C MET A 751 -24.36 -21.63 -7.58
N VAL A 752 -24.74 -22.90 -7.75
CA VAL A 752 -25.24 -23.77 -6.69
C VAL A 752 -24.25 -24.93 -6.52
N ASN A 753 -23.50 -24.90 -5.43
CA ASN A 753 -22.38 -25.81 -5.22
C ASN A 753 -22.77 -27.05 -4.41
N SER A 754 -21.95 -28.10 -4.47
CA SER A 754 -22.02 -29.26 -3.57
C SER A 754 -23.35 -30.03 -3.60
N ILE A 755 -24.02 -30.09 -4.76
CA ILE A 755 -25.25 -30.85 -4.95
C ILE A 755 -24.92 -32.35 -4.90
N PRO A 756 -25.63 -33.19 -4.11
CA PRO A 756 -25.39 -34.63 -4.03
C PRO A 756 -25.51 -35.33 -5.39
N SER A 757 -24.55 -36.19 -5.76
CA SER A 757 -24.58 -36.90 -7.05
C SER A 757 -25.77 -37.85 -7.21
N THR A 758 -26.42 -38.25 -6.10
CA THR A 758 -27.70 -38.97 -6.09
C THR A 758 -28.85 -38.17 -6.70
N SER A 759 -28.83 -36.84 -6.58
CA SER A 759 -29.85 -35.94 -7.13
C SER A 759 -29.58 -35.54 -8.58
N LEU A 760 -28.50 -36.05 -9.20
CA LEU A 760 -28.09 -35.66 -10.55
C LEU A 760 -29.15 -35.97 -11.61
N GLU A 761 -29.83 -37.11 -11.54
CA GLU A 761 -30.85 -37.46 -12.53
C GLU A 761 -32.14 -36.67 -12.33
N LEU A 762 -32.57 -36.45 -11.08
CA LEU A 762 -33.70 -35.57 -10.72
C LEU A 762 -33.47 -34.14 -11.24
N VAL A 763 -32.27 -33.59 -11.05
CA VAL A 763 -31.91 -32.26 -11.55
C VAL A 763 -31.89 -32.20 -13.08
N LYS A 764 -31.46 -33.27 -13.78
CA LYS A 764 -31.57 -33.33 -15.25
C LYS A 764 -33.01 -33.43 -15.73
N GLU A 765 -33.85 -34.21 -15.05
CA GLU A 765 -35.25 -34.41 -15.41
C GLU A 765 -36.05 -33.11 -15.23
N TRP A 766 -35.81 -32.38 -14.14
CA TRP A 766 -36.37 -31.05 -13.91
C TRP A 766 -35.86 -29.97 -14.91
N LEU A 767 -34.68 -30.16 -15.52
CA LEU A 767 -34.10 -29.24 -16.52
C LEU A 767 -34.49 -29.54 -17.98
N MET A 768 -35.40 -30.49 -18.26
CA MET A 768 -35.78 -30.94 -19.62
C MET A 768 -37.22 -30.62 -20.03
#